data_AF-A0A2A2D252-F1
#
_entry.id   AF-A0A2A2D252-F1
#
_cell.length_a   1.000
_cell.length_b   1.000
_cell.length_c   1.000
_cell.angle_alpha   90.00
_cell.angle_beta   90.00
_cell.angle_gamma   90.00
#
_symmetry.space_group_name_H-M   'P 1'
#
loop_
_entity.id
_entity.type
_entity.pdbx_description
1 polymer ?
#
loop_
_entity_poly.entity_id
_entity_poly.type
_entity_poly.pdbx_seq_one_letter_code
_entity_poly.pdbx_strand_id
1 'polypeptide(L)'
;MPDEAQPLTAAQQDKPSPEAAAGPGTPQGRPQSAPEPPDAPGGPDQAGRTRPAPTTAAEAPLPNLSNSRPAEKPAGAAPAGVSPVRPTPTPGPLPRSGSSSRVRARLARLGVQRSSPYNPVLEPLLRIVRGNDPKADAGTLRQIERAYQVAERWHRGQKRKSGDPYITHPLAVTTILAELGMDPATLMAGLLHDTVEDTEYGLDTLRRDFGDQVALLVDGVTKLDRVQFGEAAQAETVRKMVVAMAKDPRVLVIKLADRLHNMRTMRYLKREKQEKKARETLEIYAPLAHRLGMNTIKWELEDLAFAILYPKMYDEIVRLVAERAPKRDEYLAVVTDEVQADLRAARIKATVTGRPKHYYSVYQKMIVRGRDFAEIYDLVGIRVLVDTVRDCYAALGTVHARWNPVPGRFKDYIAMPKFNMYQSLHTTVIGPSGKPVELQIRTFDMHRRAEYGIAAHWKYKQEAVAGASKIRTDVPKNAGKNQDTVNDMAWLRQLLDWQKETEDPGEFLESLRFDLSRNEVFVFTPKGDVIALPAGATPVDFAYAVHTEVGHRTIGARVNGRLVPLESTLDNGDLVEVFTSKAPGAAPSRDWLGFVKSPRARNKIRAWFSKERRDEAIEQGKDAIARAMRKQNLPIQRILTGDSLVTLAHEMRYPDISSLYAAIGEGHVAAQGVVQKLVQALGGEDAATEDIEEDAPIRARSKRRSSADPGVVVKGVDDVWVKLARCCTPVPGDPIIGFVTRGSGISVHRADCVNVDSLSQQPERIIDVEWAPTQSSVFLVAIQVEALDRSRLLSDVTRVLSDQHVNILSAAVQTSRDRVATSRFTFEMGDPKHLGHVLKAVRGVEGVYDVYRVTSARRP
;
A
#
# COMPACT_ATOMS: atom_id res chain seq x y z
N MET A 1 -22.61 -14.67 73.42
CA MET A 1 -21.73 -14.09 74.45
C MET A 1 -20.48 -13.60 73.74
N PRO A 2 -20.13 -12.32 73.93
CA PRO A 2 -20.37 -11.35 72.85
C PRO A 2 -19.11 -10.47 72.61
N ASP A 3 -19.05 -9.31 71.95
CA ASP A 3 -19.93 -8.17 71.59
C ASP A 3 -19.44 -7.57 70.23
N GLU A 4 -20.13 -6.73 69.45
CA GLU A 4 -21.45 -6.09 69.55
C GLU A 4 -22.02 -5.71 68.15
N ALA A 5 -23.34 -5.44 68.14
CA ALA A 5 -24.26 -4.93 67.11
C ALA A 5 -23.75 -3.73 66.25
N GLN A 6 -24.09 -3.55 64.95
CA GLN A 6 -25.41 -3.27 64.29
C GLN A 6 -26.08 -1.93 64.71
N PRO A 7 -26.98 -1.27 63.91
CA PRO A 7 -27.61 -1.67 62.63
C PRO A 7 -27.76 -0.61 61.48
N LEU A 8 -28.14 -1.14 60.30
CA LEU A 8 -29.04 -0.66 59.22
C LEU A 8 -29.64 0.76 59.16
N THR A 9 -29.76 1.31 57.93
CA THR A 9 -30.93 1.96 57.25
C THR A 9 -30.45 2.64 55.94
N ALA A 10 -31.24 2.94 54.88
CA ALA A 10 -32.44 2.32 54.28
C ALA A 10 -32.59 2.82 52.81
N ALA A 11 -33.63 2.35 52.11
CA ALA A 11 -34.07 2.66 50.74
C ALA A 11 -34.42 4.17 50.49
N GLN A 12 -34.78 4.73 49.32
CA GLN A 12 -35.22 4.24 47.98
C GLN A 12 -35.36 5.44 46.99
N GLN A 13 -35.41 5.20 45.66
CA GLN A 13 -36.02 6.08 44.60
C GLN A 13 -35.37 7.49 44.39
N ASP A 14 -35.59 8.27 43.31
CA ASP A 14 -36.50 8.22 42.14
C ASP A 14 -35.88 8.88 40.85
N LYS A 15 -36.72 9.09 39.81
CA LYS A 15 -36.47 9.58 38.43
C LYS A 15 -35.75 10.94 38.20
N PRO A 16 -35.25 11.20 36.97
CA PRO A 16 -34.62 12.46 36.55
C PRO A 16 -35.53 13.48 35.80
N SER A 17 -34.98 14.68 35.56
CA SER A 17 -35.50 15.86 34.78
C SER A 17 -36.19 16.95 35.63
N PRO A 18 -36.20 18.25 35.24
CA PRO A 18 -35.87 18.84 33.92
C PRO A 18 -34.96 20.12 33.94
N GLU A 19 -34.82 20.77 32.77
CA GLU A 19 -34.78 22.23 32.43
C GLU A 19 -34.47 23.32 33.52
N ALA A 20 -33.94 24.52 33.23
CA ALA A 20 -33.33 25.19 32.04
C ALA A 20 -32.80 26.61 32.44
N ALA A 21 -32.02 27.28 31.57
CA ALA A 21 -31.60 28.70 31.65
C ALA A 21 -30.76 29.11 32.90
N ALA A 22 -30.04 30.25 32.99
CA ALA A 22 -29.74 31.39 32.10
C ALA A 22 -28.31 31.94 32.44
N GLY A 23 -27.85 33.02 31.79
CA GLY A 23 -26.71 33.83 32.30
C GLY A 23 -27.13 34.73 33.49
N PRO A 24 -26.37 35.79 33.90
CA PRO A 24 -25.11 36.33 33.35
C PRO A 24 -24.04 36.68 34.45
N GLY A 25 -22.97 37.40 34.09
CA GLY A 25 -22.45 38.49 34.95
C GLY A 25 -21.21 38.28 35.85
N THR A 26 -20.27 39.23 35.74
CA THR A 26 -19.11 39.56 36.62
C THR A 26 -19.46 39.87 38.09
N PRO A 27 -18.51 39.75 39.06
CA PRO A 27 -17.70 40.92 39.51
C PRO A 27 -16.21 40.60 39.90
N GLN A 28 -15.21 41.40 39.49
CA GLN A 28 -14.57 42.57 40.14
C GLN A 28 -13.44 42.30 41.17
N GLY A 29 -12.32 43.03 41.01
CA GLY A 29 -11.20 43.18 41.96
C GLY A 29 -10.08 44.09 41.39
N ARG A 30 -9.94 45.32 41.90
CA ARG A 30 -9.03 46.43 41.47
C ARG A 30 -8.05 46.80 42.64
N PRO A 31 -7.18 47.85 42.65
CA PRO A 31 -7.08 49.08 41.80
C PRO A 31 -5.67 49.68 41.44
N GLN A 32 -5.67 50.70 40.54
CA GLN A 32 -4.78 51.91 40.42
C GLN A 32 -3.27 51.74 40.04
N SER A 33 -2.56 52.69 39.39
CA SER A 33 -2.79 54.13 39.02
C SER A 33 -2.10 54.55 37.67
N ALA A 34 -2.34 55.80 37.18
CA ALA A 34 -1.77 56.44 35.96
C ALA A 34 -0.78 57.61 36.33
N PRO A 35 -0.15 58.43 35.42
CA PRO A 35 -0.74 59.24 34.32
C PRO A 35 0.14 59.43 33.02
N GLU A 36 -0.02 60.58 32.32
CA GLU A 36 0.12 60.91 30.87
C GLU A 36 1.49 61.52 30.34
N PRO A 37 1.64 61.90 29.03
CA PRO A 37 2.93 62.11 28.32
C PRO A 37 3.30 63.61 28.02
N PRO A 38 4.31 63.88 27.14
CA PRO A 38 4.19 65.02 26.21
C PRO A 38 4.85 64.90 24.80
N ASP A 39 4.19 65.56 23.82
CA ASP A 39 4.65 66.47 22.74
C ASP A 39 5.68 66.18 21.61
N ALA A 40 5.43 66.85 20.47
CA ALA A 40 6.27 67.04 19.27
C ALA A 40 6.67 68.54 19.13
N PRO A 41 7.55 68.93 18.15
CA PRO A 41 7.04 69.67 16.97
C PRO A 41 7.92 69.65 15.69
N GLY A 42 7.38 70.18 14.55
CA GLY A 42 8.16 70.94 13.55
C GLY A 42 8.18 70.48 12.07
N GLY A 43 7.62 71.30 11.15
CA GLY A 43 7.88 71.30 9.68
C GLY A 43 8.89 72.41 9.27
N PRO A 44 9.03 72.85 7.98
CA PRO A 44 7.97 72.93 6.94
C PRO A 44 8.37 72.76 5.43
N ASP A 45 7.35 72.91 4.55
CA ASP A 45 7.32 73.59 3.21
C ASP A 45 7.75 73.00 1.83
N GLN A 46 6.69 72.78 1.00
CA GLN A 46 6.37 73.40 -0.32
C GLN A 46 6.61 72.75 -1.72
N ALA A 47 5.61 73.02 -2.60
CA ALA A 47 5.47 72.90 -4.08
C ALA A 47 5.34 71.50 -4.75
N GLY A 48 4.50 71.27 -5.78
CA GLY A 48 3.35 72.04 -6.29
C GLY A 48 2.93 71.81 -7.78
N ARG A 49 1.76 71.17 -8.04
CA ARG A 49 0.89 71.19 -9.28
C ARG A 49 1.52 70.70 -10.61
N THR A 50 0.89 69.91 -11.52
CA THR A 50 -0.38 70.07 -12.26
C THR A 50 -0.82 68.79 -13.05
N ARG A 51 -2.09 68.71 -13.45
CA ARG A 51 -2.73 67.83 -14.49
C ARG A 51 -2.81 68.62 -15.85
N PRO A 52 -3.39 68.17 -17.02
CA PRO A 52 -4.37 67.08 -17.25
C PRO A 52 -4.39 66.29 -18.62
N ALA A 53 -4.95 65.06 -18.58
CA ALA A 53 -6.06 64.53 -19.43
C ALA A 53 -5.92 64.25 -20.97
N PRO A 54 -6.89 63.51 -21.60
CA PRO A 54 -6.69 62.73 -22.84
C PRO A 54 -7.75 62.93 -23.96
N THR A 55 -7.67 62.15 -25.06
CA THR A 55 -8.73 61.81 -26.07
C THR A 55 -8.17 60.75 -27.05
N THR A 56 -8.86 59.93 -27.86
CA THR A 56 -10.09 59.08 -27.85
C THR A 56 -10.35 58.63 -29.31
N ALA A 57 -10.63 57.32 -29.55
CA ALA A 57 -11.44 56.77 -30.69
C ALA A 57 -11.00 56.99 -32.17
N ALA A 58 -11.48 56.28 -33.21
CA ALA A 58 -11.94 54.88 -33.39
C ALA A 58 -12.16 54.55 -34.91
N GLU A 59 -12.29 53.23 -35.23
CA GLU A 59 -12.96 52.61 -36.42
C GLU A 59 -12.34 52.64 -37.87
N ALA A 60 -12.92 51.79 -38.73
CA ALA A 60 -12.39 51.17 -39.97
C ALA A 60 -13.06 51.72 -41.28
N PRO A 61 -13.12 51.10 -42.51
CA PRO A 61 -12.56 49.85 -43.07
C PRO A 61 -12.00 49.89 -44.54
N LEU A 62 -11.76 48.68 -45.12
CA LEU A 62 -11.28 48.21 -46.46
C LEU A 62 -11.88 48.88 -47.76
N PRO A 63 -11.24 48.80 -48.97
CA PRO A 63 -11.33 47.63 -49.90
C PRO A 63 -10.15 47.32 -50.88
N ASN A 64 -10.33 46.23 -51.68
CA ASN A 64 -9.40 45.56 -52.63
C ASN A 64 -9.14 46.24 -54.00
N LEU A 65 -8.04 45.83 -54.68
CA LEU A 65 -7.92 45.71 -56.15
C LEU A 65 -7.07 44.47 -56.57
N SER A 66 -7.12 44.05 -57.84
CA SER A 66 -6.68 42.72 -58.38
C SER A 66 -5.54 42.84 -59.44
N ASN A 67 -5.02 41.81 -60.16
CA ASN A 67 -5.51 40.47 -60.52
C ASN A 67 -4.38 39.50 -61.04
N SER A 68 -4.79 38.37 -61.65
CA SER A 68 -4.16 37.52 -62.71
C SER A 68 -3.04 36.48 -62.41
N ARG A 69 -3.19 35.31 -63.09
CA ARG A 69 -2.32 34.10 -63.24
C ARG A 69 -1.99 33.92 -64.76
N PRO A 70 -1.45 32.80 -65.34
CA PRO A 70 -0.92 31.50 -64.82
C PRO A 70 0.37 30.94 -65.52
N ALA A 71 0.75 29.67 -65.21
CA ALA A 71 1.34 28.62 -66.10
C ALA A 71 2.68 27.93 -65.70
N GLU A 72 2.88 26.70 -66.21
CA GLU A 72 3.65 25.55 -65.68
C GLU A 72 5.15 25.36 -66.12
N LYS A 73 5.88 24.49 -65.37
CA LYS A 73 6.85 23.40 -65.76
C LYS A 73 7.96 23.63 -66.82
N PRO A 74 9.16 22.98 -66.71
CA PRO A 74 9.32 21.52 -66.84
C PRO A 74 10.41 20.85 -65.94
N ALA A 75 10.87 19.65 -66.31
CA ALA A 75 11.54 18.65 -65.46
C ALA A 75 12.89 18.11 -66.02
N GLY A 76 13.54 17.22 -65.24
CA GLY A 76 14.71 16.41 -65.61
C GLY A 76 15.98 16.79 -64.82
N ALA A 77 16.94 15.93 -64.49
CA ALA A 77 17.13 14.47 -64.49
C ALA A 77 18.50 14.22 -63.78
N ALA A 78 18.87 12.98 -63.43
CA ALA A 78 20.10 12.68 -62.67
C ALA A 78 21.41 12.83 -63.49
N PRO A 79 22.59 12.72 -62.83
CA PRO A 79 23.26 11.41 -62.83
C PRO A 79 23.92 11.02 -61.49
N ALA A 80 24.51 9.83 -61.45
CA ALA A 80 25.09 9.20 -60.25
C ALA A 80 26.61 8.91 -60.38
N GLY A 81 27.28 8.83 -59.22
CA GLY A 81 28.46 7.99 -58.99
C GLY A 81 29.85 8.60 -59.27
N VAL A 82 30.75 8.51 -58.28
CA VAL A 82 32.08 7.85 -58.30
C VAL A 82 32.80 8.08 -56.95
N SER A 83 33.59 7.09 -56.51
CA SER A 83 34.25 6.99 -55.20
C SER A 83 35.37 8.01 -54.91
N PRO A 84 35.66 8.34 -53.64
CA PRO A 84 36.79 9.20 -53.28
C PRO A 84 38.14 8.46 -53.31
N VAL A 85 39.14 9.08 -53.96
CA VAL A 85 40.53 8.61 -54.02
C VAL A 85 41.33 9.16 -52.84
N ARG A 86 42.32 8.38 -52.39
CA ARG A 86 43.17 8.60 -51.20
C ARG A 86 44.35 9.55 -51.50
N PRO A 87 44.65 10.57 -50.68
CA PRO A 87 45.77 11.49 -50.92
C PRO A 87 47.14 10.90 -50.50
N THR A 88 48.17 11.27 -51.25
CA THR A 88 49.60 10.95 -51.04
C THR A 88 50.34 12.05 -50.26
N PRO A 89 51.31 11.74 -49.39
CA PRO A 89 52.18 12.74 -48.77
C PRO A 89 53.59 12.81 -49.40
N THR A 90 54.11 14.03 -49.56
CA THR A 90 55.50 14.34 -49.96
C THR A 90 56.34 14.79 -48.73
N PRO A 91 57.69 14.67 -48.74
CA PRO A 91 58.49 14.62 -47.51
C PRO A 91 59.16 15.94 -47.08
N GLY A 92 59.46 16.06 -45.77
CA GLY A 92 60.26 17.11 -45.12
C GLY A 92 61.12 16.55 -43.97
N PRO A 93 62.15 17.26 -43.49
CA PRO A 93 63.42 16.61 -43.09
C PRO A 93 63.59 16.21 -41.61
N LEU A 94 64.56 15.31 -41.40
CA LEU A 94 65.02 14.75 -40.12
C LEU A 94 65.79 15.76 -39.25
N PRO A 95 65.81 15.51 -37.92
CA PRO A 95 67.12 15.40 -37.26
C PRO A 95 67.33 14.05 -36.51
N ARG A 96 68.61 13.65 -36.43
CA ARG A 96 69.14 12.61 -35.52
C ARG A 96 69.18 13.20 -34.09
N SER A 97 69.17 12.49 -32.97
CA SER A 97 69.83 11.23 -32.58
C SER A 97 69.25 10.71 -31.24
N GLY A 98 69.39 9.43 -30.90
CA GLY A 98 68.92 8.89 -29.60
C GLY A 98 68.78 7.37 -29.56
N SER A 99 69.85 6.65 -29.21
CA SER A 99 69.92 5.19 -29.31
C SER A 99 69.49 4.46 -28.04
N SER A 100 68.30 3.84 -28.03
CA SER A 100 67.96 2.74 -27.09
C SER A 100 66.81 1.82 -27.55
N SER A 101 65.95 2.24 -28.49
CA SER A 101 64.69 1.56 -28.81
C SER A 101 64.80 0.26 -29.65
N ARG A 102 65.89 0.07 -30.42
CA ARG A 102 65.94 -0.96 -31.50
C ARG A 102 65.99 -2.42 -31.02
N VAL A 103 66.31 -2.69 -29.75
CA VAL A 103 66.26 -4.06 -29.19
C VAL A 103 64.82 -4.47 -28.81
N ARG A 104 63.98 -3.53 -28.34
CA ARG A 104 62.57 -3.81 -28.01
C ARG A 104 61.72 -4.07 -29.26
N ALA A 105 62.04 -3.44 -30.39
CA ALA A 105 61.28 -3.56 -31.64
C ALA A 105 61.34 -4.96 -32.30
N ARG A 106 62.36 -5.79 -32.00
CA ARG A 106 62.43 -7.18 -32.50
C ARG A 106 61.77 -8.20 -31.57
N LEU A 107 61.71 -7.95 -30.26
CA LEU A 107 60.92 -8.77 -29.32
C LEU A 107 59.41 -8.59 -29.49
N ALA A 108 58.96 -7.41 -29.94
CA ALA A 108 57.55 -7.13 -30.19
C ALA A 108 56.90 -7.90 -31.36
N ARG A 109 57.66 -8.65 -32.17
CA ARG A 109 57.15 -9.50 -33.27
C ARG A 109 57.17 -11.01 -32.99
N LEU A 110 57.65 -11.43 -31.82
CA LEU A 110 57.50 -12.78 -31.28
C LEU A 110 56.44 -12.86 -30.17
N GLY A 111 55.82 -11.72 -29.84
CA GLY A 111 54.60 -11.68 -29.06
C GLY A 111 53.44 -12.29 -29.85
N VAL A 112 53.28 -13.61 -29.73
CA VAL A 112 52.03 -14.31 -30.03
C VAL A 112 50.87 -13.44 -29.57
N GLN A 113 49.96 -13.08 -30.49
CA GLN A 113 48.66 -12.58 -30.06
C GLN A 113 48.06 -13.68 -29.19
N ARG A 114 48.08 -13.46 -27.87
CA ARG A 114 47.38 -14.32 -26.93
C ARG A 114 45.91 -14.15 -27.23
N SER A 115 45.40 -15.01 -28.10
CA SER A 115 43.98 -15.30 -28.22
C SER A 115 43.44 -15.39 -26.80
N SER A 116 42.51 -14.49 -26.45
CA SER A 116 41.84 -14.60 -25.17
C SER A 116 41.19 -15.99 -25.14
N PRO A 117 41.51 -16.86 -24.17
CA PRO A 117 41.01 -18.25 -24.18
C PRO A 117 39.53 -18.34 -23.80
N TYR A 118 38.79 -17.23 -23.91
CA TYR A 118 37.43 -17.02 -23.48
C TYR A 118 36.58 -16.52 -24.65
N ASN A 119 35.29 -16.87 -24.68
CA ASN A 119 34.36 -16.38 -25.71
C ASN A 119 34.37 -14.82 -25.79
N PRO A 120 34.55 -14.20 -26.98
CA PRO A 120 34.62 -12.74 -27.11
C PRO A 120 33.38 -11.99 -26.61
N VAL A 121 32.21 -12.63 -26.60
CA VAL A 121 30.97 -12.07 -26.04
C VAL A 121 31.05 -11.89 -24.52
N LEU A 122 31.84 -12.72 -23.82
CA LEU A 122 32.06 -12.65 -22.39
C LEU A 122 33.18 -11.69 -21.98
N GLU A 123 34.03 -11.22 -22.89
CA GLU A 123 35.20 -10.42 -22.53
C GLU A 123 34.85 -9.12 -21.77
N PRO A 124 33.79 -8.35 -22.11
CA PRO A 124 33.39 -7.18 -21.33
C PRO A 124 32.99 -7.55 -19.89
N LEU A 125 32.22 -8.63 -19.72
CA LEU A 125 31.80 -9.13 -18.41
C LEU A 125 33.00 -9.56 -17.57
N LEU A 126 33.88 -10.39 -18.13
CA LEU A 126 35.10 -10.88 -17.46
C LEU A 126 36.06 -9.74 -17.10
N ARG A 127 36.07 -8.65 -17.87
CA ARG A 127 36.83 -7.43 -17.57
C ARG A 127 36.27 -6.69 -16.35
N ILE A 128 34.95 -6.55 -16.25
CA ILE A 128 34.28 -5.97 -15.07
C ILE A 128 34.54 -6.82 -13.83
N VAL A 129 34.39 -8.15 -13.93
CA VAL A 129 34.66 -9.09 -12.83
C VAL A 129 36.10 -8.97 -12.32
N ARG A 130 37.10 -8.97 -13.22
CA ARG A 130 38.52 -8.77 -12.85
C ARG A 130 38.82 -7.39 -12.26
N GLY A 131 38.09 -6.35 -12.69
CA GLY A 131 38.20 -5.01 -12.11
C GLY A 131 37.62 -4.92 -10.70
N ASN A 132 36.59 -5.73 -10.41
CA ASN A 132 35.94 -5.78 -9.11
C ASN A 132 36.62 -6.71 -8.11
N ASP A 133 37.15 -7.85 -8.56
CA ASP A 133 37.99 -8.77 -7.79
C ASP A 133 39.29 -9.10 -8.53
N PRO A 134 40.41 -8.41 -8.19
CA PRO A 134 41.73 -8.69 -8.76
C PRO A 134 42.33 -10.06 -8.36
N LYS A 135 41.74 -10.75 -7.37
CA LYS A 135 42.14 -12.10 -6.92
C LYS A 135 41.23 -13.20 -7.46
N ALA A 136 40.26 -12.88 -8.33
CA ALA A 136 39.36 -13.86 -8.92
C ALA A 136 40.15 -14.94 -9.68
N ASP A 137 40.22 -16.14 -9.11
CA ASP A 137 41.00 -17.24 -9.65
C ASP A 137 40.62 -17.58 -11.10
N ALA A 138 41.61 -18.02 -11.88
CA ALA A 138 41.37 -18.54 -13.22
C ALA A 138 40.44 -19.77 -13.24
N GLY A 139 40.20 -20.42 -12.09
CA GLY A 139 39.15 -21.42 -11.91
C GLY A 139 37.74 -20.80 -11.92
N THR A 140 37.52 -19.74 -11.14
CA THR A 140 36.26 -19.00 -11.02
C THR A 140 35.80 -18.42 -12.36
N LEU A 141 36.70 -17.81 -13.12
CA LEU A 141 36.37 -17.27 -14.44
C LEU A 141 35.95 -18.38 -15.43
N ARG A 142 36.56 -19.57 -15.34
CA ARG A 142 36.16 -20.75 -16.13
C ARG A 142 34.82 -21.33 -15.69
N GLN A 143 34.43 -21.22 -14.42
CA GLN A 143 33.10 -21.61 -13.95
C GLN A 143 32.00 -20.68 -14.49
N ILE A 144 32.25 -19.36 -14.52
CA ILE A 144 31.33 -18.37 -15.13
C ILE A 144 31.19 -18.63 -16.64
N GLU A 145 32.29 -18.93 -17.34
CA GLU A 145 32.24 -19.32 -18.75
C GLU A 145 31.46 -20.64 -18.97
N ARG A 146 31.66 -21.65 -18.11
CA ARG A 146 30.87 -22.89 -18.15
C ARG A 146 29.38 -22.62 -17.94
N ALA A 147 29.01 -21.72 -17.02
CA ALA A 147 27.62 -21.32 -16.80
C ALA A 147 27.02 -20.66 -18.06
N TYR A 148 27.76 -19.78 -18.73
CA TYR A 148 27.34 -19.18 -20.00
C TYR A 148 27.15 -20.24 -21.10
N GLN A 149 28.11 -21.16 -21.26
CA GLN A 149 28.03 -22.22 -22.28
C GLN A 149 26.84 -23.15 -22.05
N VAL A 150 26.52 -23.46 -20.78
CA VAL A 150 25.33 -24.22 -20.40
C VAL A 150 24.06 -23.45 -20.76
N ALA A 151 23.95 -22.17 -20.37
CA ALA A 151 22.81 -21.33 -20.71
C ALA A 151 22.62 -21.18 -22.24
N GLU A 152 23.70 -20.90 -22.98
CA GLU A 152 23.68 -20.78 -24.45
C GLU A 152 23.23 -22.09 -25.12
N ARG A 153 23.66 -23.24 -24.60
CA ARG A 153 23.28 -24.56 -25.11
C ARG A 153 21.79 -24.83 -24.90
N TRP A 154 21.26 -24.59 -23.71
CA TRP A 154 19.85 -24.88 -23.37
C TRP A 154 18.88 -23.89 -24.01
N HIS A 155 19.25 -22.61 -24.13
CA HIS A 155 18.45 -21.60 -24.83
C HIS A 155 18.71 -21.56 -26.35
N ARG A 156 19.43 -22.53 -26.93
CA ARG A 156 19.74 -22.56 -28.37
C ARG A 156 18.47 -22.71 -29.21
N GLY A 157 18.22 -21.75 -30.09
CA GLY A 157 17.03 -21.69 -30.94
C GLY A 157 15.88 -20.85 -30.35
N GLN A 158 15.93 -20.55 -29.05
CA GLN A 158 14.98 -19.65 -28.40
C GLN A 158 15.30 -18.19 -28.75
N LYS A 159 14.26 -17.41 -29.10
CA LYS A 159 14.37 -15.97 -29.42
C LYS A 159 13.50 -15.14 -28.49
N ARG A 160 13.96 -13.94 -28.14
CA ARG A 160 13.13 -12.94 -27.46
C ARG A 160 12.14 -12.30 -28.44
N LYS A 161 11.16 -11.58 -27.89
CA LYS A 161 10.15 -10.83 -28.67
C LYS A 161 10.72 -9.68 -29.52
N SER A 162 11.97 -9.31 -29.27
CA SER A 162 12.74 -8.40 -30.12
C SER A 162 13.31 -9.06 -31.38
N GLY A 163 13.35 -10.40 -31.44
CA GLY A 163 14.02 -11.19 -32.46
C GLY A 163 15.43 -11.69 -32.05
N ASP A 164 16.00 -11.11 -30.98
CA ASP A 164 17.35 -11.43 -30.51
C ASP A 164 17.47 -12.83 -29.89
N PRO A 165 18.66 -13.47 -29.91
CA PRO A 165 18.92 -14.72 -29.18
C PRO A 165 18.63 -14.58 -27.69
N TYR A 166 17.98 -15.59 -27.08
CA TYR A 166 17.53 -15.49 -25.69
C TYR A 166 18.66 -15.22 -24.67
N ILE A 167 19.84 -15.80 -24.91
CA ILE A 167 21.07 -15.67 -24.10
C ILE A 167 21.52 -14.21 -23.85
N THR A 168 21.10 -13.27 -24.70
CA THR A 168 21.37 -11.83 -24.52
C THR A 168 20.85 -11.29 -23.18
N HIS A 169 19.74 -11.83 -22.66
CA HIS A 169 19.18 -11.37 -21.40
C HIS A 169 19.92 -11.88 -20.16
N PRO A 170 20.15 -13.20 -19.95
CA PRO A 170 20.95 -13.68 -18.83
C PRO A 170 22.35 -13.03 -18.80
N LEU A 171 22.96 -12.80 -19.97
CA LEU A 171 24.22 -12.07 -20.08
C LEU A 171 24.11 -10.60 -19.61
N ALA A 172 23.05 -9.88 -19.99
CA ALA A 172 22.84 -8.50 -19.57
C ALA A 172 22.50 -8.38 -18.08
N VAL A 173 21.69 -9.31 -17.54
CA VAL A 173 21.41 -9.42 -16.09
C VAL A 173 22.70 -9.68 -15.32
N THR A 174 23.54 -10.60 -15.79
CA THR A 174 24.83 -10.90 -15.17
C THR A 174 25.81 -9.73 -15.28
N THR A 175 25.75 -8.94 -16.36
CA THR A 175 26.53 -7.69 -16.48
C THR A 175 26.12 -6.68 -15.41
N ILE A 176 24.82 -6.46 -15.18
CA ILE A 176 24.31 -5.60 -14.09
C ILE A 176 24.80 -6.12 -12.72
N LEU A 177 24.72 -7.43 -12.49
CA LEU A 177 25.20 -8.05 -11.24
C LEU A 177 26.72 -7.92 -11.06
N ALA A 178 27.49 -7.96 -12.15
CA ALA A 178 28.93 -7.75 -12.12
C ALA A 178 29.31 -6.28 -11.87
N GLU A 179 28.56 -5.32 -12.41
CA GLU A 179 28.71 -3.88 -12.13
C GLU A 179 28.47 -3.54 -10.65
N LEU A 180 27.48 -4.19 -10.02
CA LEU A 180 27.22 -4.11 -8.58
C LEU A 180 28.35 -4.73 -7.72
N GLY A 181 29.25 -5.51 -8.31
CA GLY A 181 30.32 -6.22 -7.61
C GLY A 181 29.85 -7.47 -6.87
N MET A 182 28.83 -8.17 -7.38
CA MET A 182 28.31 -9.39 -6.76
C MET A 182 29.28 -10.58 -6.86
N ASP A 183 29.12 -11.53 -5.95
CA ASP A 183 29.98 -12.71 -5.86
C ASP A 183 29.79 -13.69 -7.03
N PRO A 184 30.81 -14.51 -7.37
CA PRO A 184 30.76 -15.40 -8.53
C PRO A 184 29.58 -16.38 -8.57
N ALA A 185 29.08 -16.84 -7.42
CA ALA A 185 27.91 -17.72 -7.38
C ALA A 185 26.63 -16.98 -7.79
N THR A 186 26.50 -15.70 -7.41
CA THR A 186 25.43 -14.81 -7.90
C THR A 186 25.55 -14.56 -9.41
N LEU A 187 26.76 -14.41 -9.96
CA LEU A 187 26.96 -14.23 -11.39
C LEU A 187 26.59 -15.49 -12.19
N MET A 188 26.98 -16.68 -11.70
CA MET A 188 26.55 -17.95 -12.29
C MET A 188 25.03 -18.15 -12.20
N ALA A 189 24.42 -17.84 -11.06
CA ALA A 189 22.97 -17.87 -10.92
C ALA A 189 22.27 -16.87 -11.86
N GLY A 190 22.83 -15.68 -12.08
CA GLY A 190 22.34 -14.71 -13.06
C GLY A 190 22.37 -15.21 -14.51
N LEU A 191 23.38 -15.99 -14.89
CA LEU A 191 23.44 -16.64 -16.22
C LEU A 191 22.45 -17.80 -16.36
N LEU A 192 22.08 -18.45 -15.25
CA LEU A 192 21.32 -19.69 -15.22
C LEU A 192 19.86 -19.52 -14.72
N HIS A 193 19.43 -18.32 -14.32
CA HIS A 193 18.13 -18.13 -13.67
C HIS A 193 16.94 -18.61 -14.50
N ASP A 194 16.91 -18.25 -15.80
CA ASP A 194 15.86 -18.68 -16.74
C ASP A 194 16.04 -20.12 -17.26
N THR A 195 17.20 -20.78 -17.07
CA THR A 195 17.44 -22.09 -17.71
C THR A 195 16.54 -23.18 -17.12
N VAL A 196 16.28 -23.11 -15.81
CA VAL A 196 15.40 -24.04 -15.08
C VAL A 196 13.91 -23.72 -15.30
N GLU A 197 13.60 -22.53 -15.83
CA GLU A 197 12.23 -22.08 -16.13
C GLU A 197 11.79 -22.52 -17.53
N ASP A 198 12.58 -22.11 -18.53
CA ASP A 198 12.23 -22.17 -19.94
C ASP A 198 12.67 -23.48 -20.61
N THR A 199 13.44 -24.34 -19.93
CA THR A 199 14.05 -25.54 -20.52
C THR A 199 13.93 -26.76 -19.61
N GLU A 200 14.22 -27.96 -20.15
CA GLU A 200 14.16 -29.24 -19.42
C GLU A 200 15.31 -29.41 -18.38
N TYR A 201 16.14 -28.39 -18.17
CA TYR A 201 17.28 -28.44 -17.25
C TYR A 201 16.83 -28.41 -15.78
N GLY A 202 16.76 -29.58 -15.15
CA GLY A 202 16.31 -29.74 -13.77
C GLY A 202 17.28 -29.23 -12.68
N LEU A 203 16.72 -28.84 -11.53
CA LEU A 203 17.47 -28.35 -10.35
C LEU A 203 18.54 -29.32 -9.83
N ASP A 204 18.30 -30.63 -9.92
CA ASP A 204 19.29 -31.62 -9.48
C ASP A 204 20.50 -31.72 -10.41
N THR A 205 20.32 -31.44 -11.70
CA THR A 205 21.43 -31.33 -12.66
C THR A 205 22.22 -30.06 -12.40
N LEU A 206 21.54 -28.93 -12.16
CA LEU A 206 22.16 -27.66 -11.76
C LEU A 206 23.01 -27.82 -10.47
N ARG A 207 22.47 -28.52 -9.46
CA ARG A 207 23.15 -28.85 -8.21
C ARG A 207 24.42 -29.68 -8.45
N ARG A 208 24.37 -30.68 -9.35
CA ARG A 208 25.54 -31.50 -9.70
C ARG A 208 26.60 -30.71 -10.46
N ASP A 209 26.20 -29.80 -11.34
CA ASP A 209 27.13 -29.06 -12.21
C ASP A 209 27.80 -27.86 -11.52
N PHE A 210 27.07 -27.14 -10.66
CA PHE A 210 27.50 -25.86 -10.07
C PHE A 210 27.40 -25.80 -8.53
N GLY A 211 26.95 -26.88 -7.88
CA GLY A 211 26.85 -27.00 -6.42
C GLY A 211 25.56 -26.45 -5.82
N ASP A 212 25.32 -26.79 -4.54
CA ASP A 212 24.10 -26.44 -3.81
C ASP A 212 23.83 -24.93 -3.72
N GLN A 213 24.89 -24.11 -3.64
CA GLN A 213 24.75 -22.66 -3.50
C GLN A 213 24.13 -22.02 -4.74
N VAL A 214 24.58 -22.38 -5.94
CA VAL A 214 24.02 -21.85 -7.19
C VAL A 214 22.61 -22.41 -7.40
N ALA A 215 22.39 -23.68 -7.08
CA ALA A 215 21.07 -24.31 -7.15
C ALA A 215 20.04 -23.64 -6.22
N LEU A 216 20.43 -23.27 -4.99
CA LEU A 216 19.56 -22.54 -4.05
C LEU A 216 19.19 -21.15 -4.57
N LEU A 217 20.14 -20.42 -5.19
CA LEU A 217 19.88 -19.10 -5.75
C LEU A 217 18.91 -19.16 -6.94
N VAL A 218 19.12 -20.10 -7.87
CA VAL A 218 18.23 -20.28 -9.03
C VAL A 218 16.85 -20.82 -8.61
N ASP A 219 16.77 -21.81 -7.73
CA ASP A 219 15.50 -22.27 -7.13
C ASP A 219 14.73 -21.11 -6.45
N GLY A 220 15.46 -20.23 -5.76
CA GLY A 220 14.91 -19.03 -5.14
C GLY A 220 14.32 -18.03 -6.15
N VAL A 221 14.93 -17.86 -7.34
CA VAL A 221 14.46 -16.93 -8.39
C VAL A 221 13.31 -17.53 -9.19
N THR A 222 13.41 -18.80 -9.60
CA THR A 222 12.40 -19.48 -10.43
C THR A 222 11.04 -19.67 -9.72
N LYS A 223 11.05 -19.84 -8.40
CA LYS A 223 9.82 -19.86 -7.58
C LYS A 223 9.04 -18.54 -7.57
N LEU A 224 9.58 -17.47 -8.16
CA LEU A 224 8.96 -16.14 -8.22
C LEU A 224 8.15 -15.90 -9.50
N ASP A 225 8.41 -16.63 -10.59
CA ASP A 225 7.81 -16.35 -11.90
C ASP A 225 6.67 -17.33 -12.26
N ARG A 226 6.67 -18.54 -11.68
CA ARG A 226 5.69 -19.62 -12.00
C ARG A 226 4.26 -19.42 -11.47
N VAL A 227 3.90 -18.27 -10.91
CA VAL A 227 2.59 -18.06 -10.26
C VAL A 227 1.61 -17.32 -11.19
N GLN A 228 0.42 -17.91 -11.39
CA GLN A 228 -0.56 -17.45 -12.39
C GLN A 228 -1.34 -16.19 -11.98
N PHE A 229 -2.28 -15.75 -12.85
CA PHE A 229 -2.88 -14.42 -12.80
C PHE A 229 -4.10 -14.34 -11.87
N GLY A 230 -3.97 -13.55 -10.79
CA GLY A 230 -5.04 -13.09 -9.89
C GLY A 230 -4.46 -12.18 -8.80
N GLU A 231 -5.27 -11.39 -8.10
CA GLU A 231 -4.74 -10.52 -7.01
C GLU A 231 -4.20 -11.35 -5.83
N ALA A 232 -4.93 -12.40 -5.42
CA ALA A 232 -4.45 -13.37 -4.43
C ALA A 232 -3.16 -14.09 -4.87
N ALA A 233 -2.99 -14.31 -6.18
CA ALA A 233 -1.81 -14.97 -6.73
C ALA A 233 -0.58 -14.03 -6.73
N GLN A 234 -0.75 -12.72 -6.96
CA GLN A 234 0.33 -11.74 -6.76
C GLN A 234 0.80 -11.73 -5.29
N ALA A 235 -0.13 -11.83 -4.34
CA ALA A 235 0.22 -11.94 -2.93
C ALA A 235 1.03 -13.20 -2.62
N GLU A 236 0.63 -14.35 -3.19
CA GLU A 236 1.38 -15.60 -3.05
C GLU A 236 2.78 -15.52 -3.67
N THR A 237 2.94 -14.87 -4.83
CA THR A 237 4.25 -14.57 -5.44
C THR A 237 5.15 -13.77 -4.51
N VAL A 238 4.61 -12.67 -3.96
CA VAL A 238 5.36 -11.80 -3.04
C VAL A 238 5.69 -12.52 -1.74
N ARG A 239 4.79 -13.37 -1.23
CA ARG A 239 5.04 -14.25 -0.08
C ARG A 239 6.20 -15.22 -0.35
N LYS A 240 6.20 -15.90 -1.51
CA LYS A 240 7.32 -16.78 -1.94
C LYS A 240 8.64 -16.01 -2.10
N MET A 241 8.58 -14.78 -2.61
CA MET A 241 9.74 -13.88 -2.72
C MET A 241 10.35 -13.57 -1.35
N VAL A 242 9.52 -13.18 -0.38
CA VAL A 242 9.97 -12.91 1.01
C VAL A 242 10.59 -14.17 1.64
N VAL A 243 10.01 -15.36 1.44
CA VAL A 243 10.57 -16.63 1.93
C VAL A 243 11.93 -16.94 1.31
N ALA A 244 12.08 -16.76 0.00
CA ALA A 244 13.35 -17.00 -0.69
C ALA A 244 14.43 -15.99 -0.26
N MET A 245 14.06 -14.71 -0.18
CA MET A 245 14.93 -13.62 0.31
C MET A 245 15.48 -13.84 1.71
N ALA A 246 14.65 -14.36 2.62
CA ALA A 246 15.05 -14.54 4.01
C ALA A 246 15.96 -15.78 4.21
N LYS A 247 16.04 -16.68 3.22
CA LYS A 247 17.10 -17.69 3.13
C LYS A 247 18.39 -17.11 2.56
N ASP A 248 18.29 -16.36 1.45
CA ASP A 248 19.42 -15.64 0.87
C ASP A 248 18.97 -14.35 0.15
N PRO A 249 19.39 -13.15 0.61
CA PRO A 249 18.96 -11.89 0.01
C PRO A 249 19.50 -11.70 -1.42
N ARG A 250 20.52 -12.45 -1.84
CA ARG A 250 21.06 -12.40 -3.21
C ARG A 250 20.03 -12.81 -4.26
N VAL A 251 19.04 -13.63 -3.90
CA VAL A 251 17.89 -13.98 -4.75
C VAL A 251 17.15 -12.73 -5.21
N LEU A 252 16.88 -11.76 -4.32
CA LEU A 252 16.22 -10.50 -4.71
C LEU A 252 17.16 -9.60 -5.52
N VAL A 253 18.46 -9.62 -5.26
CA VAL A 253 19.42 -8.85 -6.08
C VAL A 253 19.42 -9.33 -7.54
N ILE A 254 19.39 -10.66 -7.76
CA ILE A 254 19.22 -11.25 -9.09
C ILE A 254 17.86 -10.83 -9.68
N LYS A 255 16.76 -10.93 -8.91
CA LYS A 255 15.42 -10.60 -9.43
C LYS A 255 15.24 -9.11 -9.74
N LEU A 256 15.91 -8.22 -9.01
CA LEU A 256 15.95 -6.78 -9.30
C LEU A 256 16.75 -6.47 -10.57
N ALA A 257 17.86 -7.17 -10.81
CA ALA A 257 18.64 -7.04 -12.04
C ALA A 257 17.87 -7.57 -13.28
N ASP A 258 17.19 -8.71 -13.16
CA ASP A 258 16.23 -9.21 -14.15
C ASP A 258 15.13 -8.16 -14.43
N ARG A 259 14.43 -7.71 -13.38
CA ARG A 259 13.35 -6.73 -13.52
C ARG A 259 13.83 -5.43 -14.16
N LEU A 260 15.03 -4.95 -13.82
CA LEU A 260 15.64 -3.77 -14.43
C LEU A 260 15.91 -3.97 -15.93
N HIS A 261 16.53 -5.08 -16.33
CA HIS A 261 16.74 -5.37 -17.74
C HIS A 261 15.41 -5.51 -18.51
N ASN A 262 14.41 -6.17 -17.91
CA ASN A 262 13.08 -6.27 -18.49
C ASN A 262 12.43 -4.89 -18.67
N MET A 263 12.55 -3.99 -17.69
CA MET A 263 12.06 -2.60 -17.78
C MET A 263 12.80 -1.78 -18.86
N ARG A 264 14.11 -1.98 -19.04
CA ARG A 264 14.90 -1.38 -20.15
C ARG A 264 14.45 -1.86 -21.54
N THR A 265 13.81 -3.04 -21.65
CA THR A 265 13.48 -3.69 -22.94
C THR A 265 11.98 -3.73 -23.27
N MET A 266 11.15 -2.98 -22.54
CA MET A 266 9.67 -3.02 -22.62
C MET A 266 9.05 -2.66 -23.98
N ARG A 267 9.81 -1.99 -24.86
CA ARG A 267 9.34 -1.47 -26.16
C ARG A 267 8.69 -2.51 -27.09
N TYR A 268 8.99 -3.80 -26.91
CA TYR A 268 8.46 -4.90 -27.73
C TYR A 268 7.19 -5.57 -27.16
N LEU A 269 6.64 -5.07 -26.05
CA LEU A 269 5.43 -5.60 -25.42
C LEU A 269 4.18 -4.79 -25.77
N LYS A 270 3.00 -5.44 -25.80
CA LYS A 270 1.70 -4.74 -25.87
C LYS A 270 1.53 -3.81 -24.67
N ARG A 271 0.92 -2.64 -24.89
CA ARG A 271 0.74 -1.55 -23.91
C ARG A 271 0.20 -2.02 -22.55
N GLU A 272 -0.85 -2.83 -22.53
CA GLU A 272 -1.43 -3.40 -21.29
C GLU A 272 -0.40 -4.17 -20.44
N LYS A 273 0.46 -4.97 -21.10
CA LYS A 273 1.53 -5.72 -20.43
C LYS A 273 2.67 -4.80 -20.00
N GLN A 274 2.88 -3.68 -20.68
CA GLN A 274 3.82 -2.65 -20.23
C GLN A 274 3.31 -1.99 -18.94
N GLU A 275 2.07 -1.51 -18.95
CA GLU A 275 1.46 -0.81 -17.80
C GLU A 275 1.34 -1.73 -16.57
N LYS A 276 0.93 -3.00 -16.74
CA LYS A 276 0.90 -3.96 -15.62
C LYS A 276 2.29 -4.14 -14.99
N LYS A 277 3.33 -4.41 -15.79
CA LYS A 277 4.70 -4.59 -15.28
C LYS A 277 5.30 -3.30 -14.71
N ALA A 278 4.96 -2.13 -15.25
CA ALA A 278 5.40 -0.84 -14.73
C ALA A 278 4.76 -0.53 -13.37
N ARG A 279 3.46 -0.81 -13.21
CA ARG A 279 2.76 -0.67 -11.92
C ARG A 279 3.35 -1.61 -10.85
N GLU A 280 3.52 -2.88 -11.19
CA GLU A 280 4.19 -3.88 -10.35
C GLU A 280 5.62 -3.43 -9.95
N THR A 281 6.35 -2.83 -10.88
CA THR A 281 7.70 -2.28 -10.63
C THR A 281 7.67 -1.13 -9.63
N LEU A 282 6.72 -0.20 -9.78
CA LEU A 282 6.61 0.99 -8.95
C LEU A 282 6.09 0.68 -7.53
N GLU A 283 5.17 -0.27 -7.41
CA GLU A 283 4.51 -0.62 -6.15
C GLU A 283 5.27 -1.66 -5.30
N ILE A 284 6.05 -2.54 -5.94
CA ILE A 284 6.71 -3.67 -5.26
C ILE A 284 8.23 -3.56 -5.39
N TYR A 285 8.79 -3.58 -6.60
CA TYR A 285 10.24 -3.72 -6.79
C TYR A 285 11.03 -2.46 -6.41
N ALA A 286 10.54 -1.26 -6.71
CA ALA A 286 11.22 -0.02 -6.34
C ALA A 286 11.28 0.20 -4.80
N PRO A 287 10.19 0.00 -4.03
CA PRO A 287 10.26 0.00 -2.55
C PRO A 287 11.19 -1.08 -1.98
N LEU A 288 11.24 -2.28 -2.56
CA LEU A 288 12.17 -3.34 -2.13
C LEU A 288 13.63 -2.97 -2.40
N ALA A 289 13.95 -2.43 -3.59
CA ALA A 289 15.28 -1.90 -3.90
C ALA A 289 15.69 -0.77 -2.93
N HIS A 290 14.74 0.09 -2.54
CA HIS A 290 14.96 1.13 -1.53
C HIS A 290 15.32 0.56 -0.16
N ARG A 291 14.62 -0.48 0.32
CA ARG A 291 14.91 -1.16 1.60
C ARG A 291 16.24 -1.89 1.60
N LEU A 292 16.65 -2.49 0.47
CA LEU A 292 18.00 -3.07 0.32
C LEU A 292 19.12 -2.01 0.24
N GLY A 293 18.80 -0.71 0.16
CA GLY A 293 19.76 0.38 -0.03
C GLY A 293 20.25 0.54 -1.48
N MET A 294 19.66 -0.18 -2.43
CA MET A 294 20.05 -0.21 -3.85
C MET A 294 19.45 0.97 -4.62
N ASN A 295 19.87 2.19 -4.26
CA ASN A 295 19.27 3.42 -4.78
C ASN A 295 19.46 3.60 -6.30
N THR A 296 20.57 3.14 -6.88
CA THR A 296 20.80 3.24 -8.34
C THR A 296 19.74 2.45 -9.12
N ILE A 297 19.47 1.20 -8.72
CA ILE A 297 18.41 0.39 -9.34
C ILE A 297 17.03 0.98 -9.05
N LYS A 298 16.77 1.41 -7.81
CA LYS A 298 15.51 2.04 -7.42
C LYS A 298 15.14 3.18 -8.38
N TRP A 299 16.01 4.17 -8.52
CA TRP A 299 15.71 5.36 -9.30
C TRP A 299 15.51 5.07 -10.79
N GLU A 300 16.28 4.13 -11.35
CA GLU A 300 16.10 3.73 -12.74
C GLU A 300 14.79 2.95 -12.96
N LEU A 301 14.42 2.05 -12.05
CA LEU A 301 13.11 1.38 -12.06
C LEU A 301 11.96 2.38 -11.93
N GLU A 302 12.09 3.38 -11.06
CA GLU A 302 11.11 4.47 -10.87
C GLU A 302 10.94 5.31 -12.14
N ASP A 303 12.04 5.82 -12.72
CA ASP A 303 12.00 6.66 -13.93
C ASP A 303 11.47 5.87 -15.15
N LEU A 304 11.86 4.60 -15.33
CA LEU A 304 11.34 3.73 -16.41
C LEU A 304 9.86 3.38 -16.22
N ALA A 305 9.42 3.08 -15.00
CA ALA A 305 8.01 2.83 -14.71
C ALA A 305 7.16 4.08 -14.90
N PHE A 306 7.67 5.25 -14.48
CA PHE A 306 7.01 6.55 -14.64
C PHE A 306 6.82 6.93 -16.11
N ALA A 307 7.86 6.79 -16.94
CA ALA A 307 7.79 7.03 -18.39
C ALA A 307 6.74 6.14 -19.09
N ILE A 308 6.60 4.88 -18.65
CA ILE A 308 5.58 3.98 -19.18
C ILE A 308 4.18 4.39 -18.71
N LEU A 309 3.98 4.60 -17.40
CA LEU A 309 2.65 4.84 -16.83
C LEU A 309 2.07 6.22 -17.19
N TYR A 310 2.89 7.27 -17.20
CA TYR A 310 2.46 8.66 -17.37
C TYR A 310 3.30 9.40 -18.43
N PRO A 311 3.30 8.97 -19.70
CA PRO A 311 4.22 9.46 -20.72
C PRO A 311 4.15 10.99 -20.93
N LYS A 312 2.93 11.57 -20.98
CA LYS A 312 2.76 13.02 -21.14
C LYS A 312 3.40 13.83 -19.99
N MET A 313 3.25 13.36 -18.75
CA MET A 313 3.84 14.00 -17.57
C MET A 313 5.37 13.85 -17.56
N TYR A 314 5.87 12.69 -18.02
CA TYR A 314 7.30 12.45 -18.18
C TYR A 314 7.91 13.40 -19.21
N ASP A 315 7.32 13.50 -20.40
CA ASP A 315 7.79 14.37 -21.49
C ASP A 315 7.77 15.85 -21.07
N GLU A 316 6.73 16.29 -20.35
CA GLU A 316 6.62 17.64 -19.79
C GLU A 316 7.75 17.93 -18.78
N ILE A 317 7.97 17.03 -17.81
CA ILE A 317 9.05 17.19 -16.81
C ILE A 317 10.43 17.18 -17.49
N VAL A 318 10.67 16.30 -18.46
CA VAL A 318 11.93 16.26 -19.22
C VAL A 318 12.16 17.57 -19.96
N ARG A 319 11.14 18.11 -20.63
CA ARG A 319 11.21 19.41 -21.32
C ARG A 319 11.51 20.56 -20.36
N LEU A 320 10.78 20.66 -19.25
CA LEU A 320 10.96 21.70 -18.24
C LEU A 320 12.34 21.63 -17.55
N VAL A 321 12.88 20.41 -17.38
CA VAL A 321 14.24 20.20 -16.86
C VAL A 321 15.31 20.61 -17.87
N ALA A 322 15.11 20.31 -19.16
CA ALA A 322 16.03 20.64 -20.25
C ALA A 322 16.12 22.16 -20.48
N GLU A 323 14.98 22.86 -20.53
CA GLU A 323 14.92 24.32 -20.75
C GLU A 323 15.73 25.11 -19.70
N ARG A 324 15.74 24.62 -18.45
CA ARG A 324 16.46 25.26 -17.33
C ARG A 324 17.84 24.67 -17.04
N ALA A 325 18.27 23.64 -17.77
CA ALA A 325 19.55 22.96 -17.53
C ALA A 325 20.77 23.89 -17.64
N PRO A 326 20.92 24.77 -18.66
CA PRO A 326 22.14 25.56 -18.83
C PRO A 326 22.45 26.47 -17.62
N LYS A 327 21.45 27.22 -17.14
CA LYS A 327 21.59 28.12 -15.98
C LYS A 327 21.86 27.37 -14.68
N ARG A 328 21.32 26.15 -14.55
CA ARG A 328 21.59 25.28 -13.39
C ARG A 328 23.02 24.77 -13.41
N ASP A 329 23.51 24.35 -14.57
CA ASP A 329 24.82 23.72 -14.71
C ASP A 329 25.95 24.75 -14.58
N GLU A 330 25.72 25.98 -15.07
CA GLU A 330 26.57 27.15 -14.77
C GLU A 330 26.64 27.46 -13.27
N TYR A 331 25.49 27.59 -12.60
CA TYR A 331 25.45 27.84 -11.15
C TYR A 331 26.06 26.68 -10.33
N LEU A 332 25.82 25.43 -10.75
CA LEU A 332 26.41 24.25 -10.16
C LEU A 332 27.94 24.26 -10.26
N ALA A 333 28.50 24.70 -11.39
CA ALA A 333 29.94 24.83 -11.57
C ALA A 333 30.53 25.84 -10.58
N VAL A 334 29.97 27.06 -10.51
CA VAL A 334 30.39 28.10 -9.56
C VAL A 334 30.39 27.60 -8.12
N VAL A 335 29.29 27.00 -7.66
CA VAL A 335 29.16 26.51 -6.28
C VAL A 335 30.08 25.30 -6.03
N THR A 336 30.35 24.46 -7.04
CA THR A 336 31.31 23.36 -6.94
C THR A 336 32.74 23.87 -6.82
N ASP A 337 33.14 24.84 -7.63
CA ASP A 337 34.49 25.43 -7.63
C ASP A 337 34.78 26.17 -6.32
N GLU A 338 33.80 26.91 -5.77
CA GLU A 338 33.92 27.55 -4.45
C GLU A 338 34.13 26.52 -3.34
N VAL A 339 33.26 25.50 -3.23
CA VAL A 339 33.40 24.43 -2.21
C VAL A 339 34.73 23.69 -2.38
N GLN A 340 35.16 23.44 -3.62
CA GLN A 340 36.43 22.77 -3.88
C GLN A 340 37.64 23.67 -3.58
N ALA A 341 37.53 24.99 -3.68
CA ALA A 341 38.56 25.92 -3.24
C ALA A 341 38.69 25.92 -1.70
N ASP A 342 37.58 25.99 -0.96
CA ASP A 342 37.60 26.00 0.51
C ASP A 342 38.15 24.69 1.08
N LEU A 343 37.70 23.54 0.57
CA LEU A 343 38.17 22.24 1.04
C LEU A 343 39.68 22.06 0.79
N ARG A 344 40.20 22.60 -0.34
CA ARG A 344 41.65 22.66 -0.60
C ARG A 344 42.37 23.59 0.38
N ALA A 345 41.83 24.77 0.69
CA ALA A 345 42.40 25.69 1.67
C ALA A 345 42.45 25.08 3.09
N ALA A 346 41.39 24.35 3.48
CA ALA A 346 41.31 23.57 4.71
C ALA A 346 42.18 22.29 4.70
N ARG A 347 42.88 21.99 3.59
CA ARG A 347 43.70 20.79 3.36
C ARG A 347 42.93 19.46 3.44
N ILE A 348 41.61 19.50 3.21
CA ILE A 348 40.73 18.33 3.17
C ILE A 348 40.75 17.74 1.75
N LYS A 349 41.10 16.45 1.62
CA LYS A 349 40.97 15.74 0.36
C LYS A 349 39.51 15.37 0.13
N ALA A 350 38.90 16.01 -0.86
CA ALA A 350 37.50 15.79 -1.20
C ALA A 350 37.29 15.80 -2.73
N THR A 351 36.35 14.97 -3.19
CA THR A 351 35.79 15.03 -4.54
C THR A 351 34.36 15.55 -4.43
N VAL A 352 34.12 16.77 -4.93
CA VAL A 352 32.79 17.38 -4.95
C VAL A 352 32.19 17.26 -6.34
N THR A 353 30.91 16.88 -6.40
CA THR A 353 30.18 16.52 -7.63
C THR A 353 28.75 17.01 -7.56
N GLY A 354 28.18 17.41 -8.70
CA GLY A 354 26.75 17.69 -8.80
C GLY A 354 25.91 16.41 -8.69
N ARG A 355 24.79 16.49 -8.00
CA ARG A 355 23.82 15.40 -7.90
C ARG A 355 22.61 15.68 -8.80
N PRO A 356 22.43 14.96 -9.93
CA PRO A 356 21.20 15.07 -10.72
C PRO A 356 19.99 14.60 -9.90
N LYS A 357 18.81 15.18 -10.19
CA LYS A 357 17.52 14.75 -9.63
C LYS A 357 16.82 13.85 -10.65
N HIS A 358 16.29 12.73 -10.18
CA HIS A 358 15.48 11.80 -10.97
C HIS A 358 14.09 12.36 -11.27
N TYR A 359 13.53 12.04 -12.43
CA TYR A 359 12.30 12.64 -12.94
C TYR A 359 11.09 12.27 -12.07
N TYR A 360 10.98 11.01 -11.67
CA TYR A 360 9.93 10.55 -10.76
C TYR A 360 10.01 11.22 -9.39
N SER A 361 11.22 11.51 -8.89
CA SER A 361 11.42 12.28 -7.65
C SER A 361 11.01 13.76 -7.77
N VAL A 362 11.02 14.34 -8.98
CA VAL A 362 10.47 15.68 -9.25
C VAL A 362 8.94 15.60 -9.28
N TYR A 363 8.38 14.66 -10.03
CA TYR A 363 6.94 14.39 -10.11
C TYR A 363 6.29 14.20 -8.73
N GLN A 364 6.88 13.34 -7.89
CA GLN A 364 6.37 13.09 -6.53
C GLN A 364 6.42 14.36 -5.66
N LYS A 365 7.42 15.23 -5.82
CA LYS A 365 7.52 16.50 -5.08
C LYS A 365 6.48 17.54 -5.55
N MET A 366 6.13 17.56 -6.83
CA MET A 366 5.08 18.44 -7.36
C MET A 366 3.71 18.04 -6.80
N ILE A 367 3.30 16.78 -6.98
CA ILE A 367 1.96 16.32 -6.60
C ILE A 367 1.77 16.22 -5.10
N VAL A 368 2.68 15.55 -4.36
CA VAL A 368 2.46 15.25 -2.94
C VAL A 368 2.61 16.49 -2.04
N ARG A 369 3.27 17.54 -2.51
CA ARG A 369 3.53 18.76 -1.72
C ARG A 369 2.91 20.04 -2.29
N GLY A 370 2.20 19.96 -3.43
CA GLY A 370 1.58 21.12 -4.08
C GLY A 370 2.57 22.26 -4.37
N ARG A 371 3.83 21.93 -4.65
CA ARG A 371 4.90 22.93 -4.83
C ARG A 371 5.08 23.28 -6.31
N ASP A 372 5.21 24.56 -6.58
CA ASP A 372 5.53 25.06 -7.91
C ASP A 372 6.85 24.52 -8.43
N PHE A 373 6.87 24.25 -9.74
CA PHE A 373 8.05 23.74 -10.44
C PHE A 373 9.29 24.63 -10.24
N ALA A 374 9.09 25.95 -10.11
CA ALA A 374 10.16 26.92 -9.87
C ALA A 374 10.92 26.66 -8.56
N GLU A 375 10.22 26.45 -7.44
CA GLU A 375 10.86 26.19 -6.14
C GLU A 375 11.62 24.86 -6.11
N ILE A 376 11.08 23.83 -6.76
CA ILE A 376 11.67 22.48 -6.77
C ILE A 376 12.98 22.48 -7.57
N TYR A 377 13.05 23.29 -8.63
CA TYR A 377 14.21 23.38 -9.51
C TYR A 377 15.36 24.19 -8.92
N ASP A 378 15.07 25.24 -8.14
CA ASP A 378 16.08 26.18 -7.61
C ASP A 378 17.02 25.59 -6.54
N LEU A 379 16.66 24.41 -6.02
CA LEU A 379 17.38 23.69 -4.98
C LEU A 379 18.52 22.83 -5.58
N VAL A 380 19.71 23.40 -5.77
CA VAL A 380 20.85 22.64 -6.34
C VAL A 380 21.40 21.63 -5.33
N GLY A 381 21.64 20.40 -5.80
CA GLY A 381 22.13 19.29 -4.98
C GLY A 381 23.62 19.01 -5.25
N ILE A 382 24.44 19.06 -4.22
CA ILE A 382 25.89 18.82 -4.28
C ILE A 382 26.26 17.64 -3.39
N ARG A 383 27.20 16.83 -3.85
CA ARG A 383 27.71 15.64 -3.16
C ARG A 383 29.22 15.78 -2.95
N VAL A 384 29.64 15.80 -1.70
CA VAL A 384 31.05 15.84 -1.29
C VAL A 384 31.45 14.45 -0.80
N LEU A 385 32.47 13.88 -1.44
CA LEU A 385 33.06 12.59 -1.11
C LEU A 385 34.42 12.79 -0.47
N VAL A 386 34.66 12.14 0.66
CA VAL A 386 35.91 12.21 1.44
C VAL A 386 36.42 10.82 1.82
N ASP A 387 37.64 10.74 2.34
CA ASP A 387 38.23 9.47 2.77
C ASP A 387 37.71 9.04 4.16
N THR A 388 37.73 9.92 5.17
CA THR A 388 37.38 9.54 6.56
C THR A 388 36.12 10.22 7.10
N VAL A 389 35.55 9.64 8.17
CA VAL A 389 34.40 10.23 8.87
C VAL A 389 34.75 11.57 9.53
N ARG A 390 36.01 11.74 10.00
CA ARG A 390 36.50 13.02 10.52
C ARG A 390 36.42 14.12 9.45
N ASP A 391 36.80 13.77 8.22
CA ASP A 391 36.76 14.69 7.09
C ASP A 391 35.33 15.08 6.70
N CYS A 392 34.33 14.22 6.95
CA CYS A 392 32.91 14.58 6.76
C CYS A 392 32.50 15.77 7.63
N TYR A 393 32.84 15.73 8.93
CA TYR A 393 32.52 16.80 9.87
C TYR A 393 33.40 18.04 9.66
N ALA A 394 34.67 17.85 9.27
CA ALA A 394 35.55 18.97 8.90
C ALA A 394 34.99 19.71 7.66
N ALA A 395 34.58 18.98 6.62
CA ALA A 395 33.96 19.55 5.43
C ALA A 395 32.61 20.24 5.74
N LEU A 396 31.81 19.69 6.66
CA LEU A 396 30.58 20.34 7.15
C LEU A 396 30.90 21.71 7.78
N GLY A 397 31.88 21.76 8.68
CA GLY A 397 32.33 23.00 9.32
C GLY A 397 32.87 24.02 8.33
N THR A 398 33.65 23.58 7.33
CA THR A 398 34.13 24.45 6.25
C THR A 398 32.97 25.09 5.45
N VAL A 399 31.96 24.30 5.09
CA VAL A 399 30.78 24.80 4.37
C VAL A 399 29.94 25.77 5.22
N HIS A 400 29.74 25.46 6.51
CA HIS A 400 28.99 26.33 7.43
C HIS A 400 29.72 27.63 7.77
N ALA A 401 31.05 27.66 7.62
CA ALA A 401 31.83 28.90 7.74
C ALA A 401 31.69 29.83 6.52
N ARG A 402 31.41 29.29 5.33
CA ARG A 402 31.13 30.09 4.11
C ARG A 402 29.66 30.53 4.02
N TRP A 403 28.72 29.61 4.25
CA TRP A 403 27.30 29.84 4.02
C TRP A 403 26.46 29.51 5.24
N ASN A 404 25.53 30.42 5.56
CA ASN A 404 24.60 30.27 6.67
C ASN A 404 23.72 29.02 6.48
N PRO A 405 23.73 28.06 7.42
CA PRO A 405 22.86 26.89 7.37
C PRO A 405 21.41 27.26 7.72
N VAL A 406 20.47 26.64 7.01
CA VAL A 406 19.04 26.82 7.27
C VAL A 406 18.62 26.00 8.51
N PRO A 407 18.05 26.62 9.55
CA PRO A 407 17.59 25.91 10.74
C PRO A 407 16.64 24.75 10.43
N GLY A 408 16.75 23.64 11.16
CA GLY A 408 15.93 22.44 10.95
C GLY A 408 16.19 21.66 9.64
N ARG A 409 17.18 22.09 8.81
CA ARG A 409 17.57 21.39 7.57
C ARG A 409 18.89 20.60 7.67
N PHE A 410 19.54 20.59 8.83
CA PHE A 410 20.66 19.71 9.11
C PHE A 410 20.17 18.33 9.58
N LYS A 411 20.76 17.23 9.06
CA LYS A 411 20.50 15.85 9.48
C LYS A 411 21.79 15.04 9.45
N ASP A 412 22.13 14.43 10.57
CA ASP A 412 23.29 13.55 10.69
C ASP A 412 22.89 12.08 10.55
N TYR A 413 22.95 11.55 9.33
CA TYR A 413 22.77 10.11 9.10
C TYR A 413 24.06 9.29 9.27
N ILE A 414 25.17 9.89 9.71
CA ILE A 414 26.37 9.12 10.10
C ILE A 414 26.18 8.60 11.52
N ALA A 415 25.80 9.48 12.46
CA ALA A 415 25.48 9.14 13.84
C ALA A 415 24.18 8.34 13.96
N MET A 416 23.14 8.72 13.20
CA MET A 416 21.85 8.02 13.15
C MET A 416 21.61 7.43 11.75
N PRO A 417 22.24 6.28 11.41
CA PRO A 417 22.06 5.65 10.10
C PRO A 417 20.60 5.30 9.86
N LYS A 418 20.15 5.41 8.60
CA LYS A 418 18.80 4.95 8.24
C LYS A 418 18.73 3.44 8.22
N PHE A 419 17.50 2.93 8.29
CA PHE A 419 17.19 1.50 8.22
C PHE A 419 17.88 0.76 7.06
N ASN A 420 17.96 1.34 5.87
CA ASN A 420 18.65 0.77 4.70
C ASN A 420 20.18 0.99 4.71
N MET A 421 20.79 1.09 5.88
CA MET A 421 22.22 1.34 6.13
C MET A 421 22.78 2.62 5.48
N TYR A 422 21.91 3.55 5.08
CA TYR A 422 22.29 4.81 4.44
C TYR A 422 22.95 5.75 5.45
N GLN A 423 24.17 6.21 5.13
CA GLN A 423 24.95 7.17 5.92
C GLN A 423 25.39 8.38 5.08
N SER A 424 25.14 9.58 5.59
CA SER A 424 25.59 10.87 5.04
C SER A 424 25.19 12.03 5.97
N LEU A 425 25.99 13.08 6.04
CA LEU A 425 25.55 14.37 6.58
C LEU A 425 24.77 15.12 5.50
N HIS A 426 23.53 15.50 5.80
CA HIS A 426 22.72 16.37 4.94
C HIS A 426 22.61 17.75 5.58
N THR A 427 22.82 18.80 4.78
CA THR A 427 22.60 20.18 5.21
C THR A 427 22.04 21.00 4.05
N THR A 428 21.23 22.00 4.36
CA THR A 428 20.82 23.03 3.39
C THR A 428 21.39 24.36 3.85
N VAL A 429 22.09 25.06 2.95
CA VAL A 429 22.72 26.36 3.21
C VAL A 429 22.24 27.38 2.18
N ILE A 430 22.35 28.67 2.49
CA ILE A 430 22.02 29.75 1.56
C ILE A 430 23.28 30.09 0.74
N GLY A 431 23.29 29.71 -0.54
CA GLY A 431 24.41 29.90 -1.46
C GLY A 431 24.60 31.33 -1.97
N PRO A 432 25.58 31.57 -2.85
CA PRO A 432 26.08 32.91 -3.21
C PRO A 432 25.05 33.81 -3.92
N SER A 433 23.97 33.23 -4.47
CA SER A 433 22.87 33.96 -5.11
C SER A 433 21.61 34.09 -4.24
N GLY A 434 21.71 33.84 -2.93
CA GLY A 434 20.56 33.78 -2.02
C GLY A 434 19.72 32.50 -2.15
N LYS A 435 20.13 31.57 -3.02
CA LYS A 435 19.40 30.33 -3.33
C LYS A 435 19.80 29.18 -2.40
N PRO A 436 18.86 28.30 -2.00
CA PRO A 436 19.17 27.18 -1.13
C PRO A 436 19.95 26.09 -1.88
N VAL A 437 21.07 25.66 -1.31
CA VAL A 437 21.91 24.55 -1.81
C VAL A 437 21.81 23.38 -0.83
N GLU A 438 21.44 22.20 -1.31
CA GLU A 438 21.47 20.94 -0.54
C GLU A 438 22.84 20.28 -0.70
N LEU A 439 23.59 20.12 0.39
CA LEU A 439 24.85 19.38 0.42
C LEU A 439 24.70 18.02 1.08
N GLN A 440 25.33 17.02 0.48
CA GLN A 440 25.43 15.65 0.98
C GLN A 440 26.91 15.29 1.15
N ILE A 441 27.38 15.20 2.39
CA ILE A 441 28.77 14.87 2.71
C ILE A 441 28.80 13.43 3.21
N ARG A 442 29.70 12.60 2.67
CA ARG A 442 29.87 11.19 3.07
C ARG A 442 31.22 10.64 2.59
N THR A 443 31.69 9.54 3.19
CA THR A 443 32.92 8.89 2.70
C THR A 443 32.69 8.14 1.39
N PHE A 444 33.77 7.77 0.68
CA PHE A 444 33.67 6.85 -0.47
C PHE A 444 33.02 5.49 -0.10
N ASP A 445 33.26 4.96 1.10
CA ASP A 445 32.61 3.74 1.58
C ASP A 445 31.12 3.91 1.86
N MET A 446 30.74 5.02 2.49
CA MET A 446 29.34 5.40 2.68
C MET A 446 28.64 5.63 1.34
N HIS A 447 29.34 6.18 0.35
CA HIS A 447 28.81 6.32 -1.00
C HIS A 447 28.57 4.97 -1.66
N ARG A 448 29.53 4.05 -1.66
CA ARG A 448 29.36 2.69 -2.23
C ARG A 448 28.19 1.95 -1.57
N ARG A 449 28.10 1.98 -0.24
CA ARG A 449 26.98 1.40 0.53
C ARG A 449 25.64 2.10 0.25
N ALA A 450 25.62 3.40 -0.04
CA ALA A 450 24.38 4.12 -0.31
C ALA A 450 23.86 4.01 -1.76
N GLU A 451 24.70 3.63 -2.74
CA GLU A 451 24.24 3.41 -4.12
C GLU A 451 23.89 1.93 -4.36
N TYR A 452 24.76 1.02 -3.91
CA TYR A 452 24.65 -0.42 -4.13
C TYR A 452 24.07 -1.20 -2.93
N GLY A 453 23.87 -0.54 -1.79
CA GLY A 453 23.21 -1.12 -0.63
C GLY A 453 23.93 -2.35 -0.10
N ILE A 454 23.12 -3.39 0.12
CA ILE A 454 23.53 -4.74 0.50
C ILE A 454 24.66 -5.31 -0.39
N ALA A 455 24.66 -5.09 -1.71
CA ALA A 455 25.71 -5.61 -2.60
C ALA A 455 27.13 -5.15 -2.20
N ALA A 456 27.28 -3.89 -1.76
CA ALA A 456 28.58 -3.36 -1.33
C ALA A 456 29.12 -4.02 -0.04
N HIS A 457 28.25 -4.58 0.81
CA HIS A 457 28.66 -5.19 2.08
C HIS A 457 29.33 -6.56 1.89
N TRP A 458 28.93 -7.32 0.85
CA TRP A 458 29.51 -8.64 0.57
C TRP A 458 30.98 -8.54 0.12
N LYS A 459 31.31 -7.49 -0.66
CA LYS A 459 32.70 -7.19 -1.08
C LYS A 459 33.62 -7.02 0.14
N TYR A 460 33.16 -6.28 1.16
CA TYR A 460 33.95 -6.02 2.37
C TYR A 460 34.14 -7.28 3.25
N LYS A 461 33.17 -8.20 3.26
CA LYS A 461 33.29 -9.45 4.03
C LYS A 461 34.34 -10.40 3.44
N GLN A 462 34.54 -10.41 2.12
CA GLN A 462 35.64 -11.15 1.49
C GLN A 462 37.01 -10.59 1.89
N GLU A 463 37.18 -9.27 1.87
CA GLU A 463 38.43 -8.61 2.30
C GLU A 463 38.74 -8.86 3.79
N ALA A 464 37.72 -8.86 4.66
CA ALA A 464 37.88 -9.16 6.08
C ALA A 464 38.23 -10.63 6.38
N VAL A 465 37.72 -11.59 5.58
CA VAL A 465 38.07 -13.02 5.69
C VAL A 465 39.47 -13.30 5.09
N ALA A 466 39.92 -12.51 4.11
CA ALA A 466 41.21 -12.65 3.45
C ALA A 466 42.41 -12.03 4.20
N GLY A 467 42.22 -11.59 5.45
CA GLY A 467 43.32 -11.47 6.43
C GLY A 467 44.39 -10.40 6.17
N ALA A 468 44.09 -9.26 5.53
CA ALA A 468 45.07 -8.18 5.34
C ALA A 468 44.48 -6.77 5.11
N SER A 469 43.95 -6.11 6.14
CA SER A 469 43.76 -4.64 6.10
C SER A 469 44.07 -3.96 7.44
N LYS A 470 45.22 -3.26 7.50
CA LYS A 470 45.60 -2.39 8.61
C LYS A 470 44.86 -1.04 8.50
N ILE A 471 43.55 -1.04 8.73
CA ILE A 471 42.79 0.20 8.97
C ILE A 471 42.35 0.16 10.43
N ARG A 472 43.00 1.00 11.26
CA ARG A 472 42.57 1.21 12.65
C ARG A 472 41.25 1.98 12.64
N THR A 473 40.16 1.28 12.94
CA THR A 473 38.96 1.89 13.51
C THR A 473 39.03 1.68 15.01
N ASP A 474 39.11 2.75 15.78
CA ASP A 474 39.37 2.72 17.23
C ASP A 474 38.11 2.37 18.07
N VAL A 475 37.38 1.33 17.63
CA VAL A 475 36.18 0.80 18.28
C VAL A 475 36.39 -0.69 18.54
N PRO A 476 36.31 -1.18 19.79
CA PRO A 476 36.56 -2.58 20.10
C PRO A 476 35.46 -3.49 19.52
N LYS A 477 35.83 -4.36 18.57
CA LYS A 477 34.95 -5.43 18.09
C LYS A 477 34.97 -6.62 19.06
N ASN A 478 33.85 -6.89 19.71
CA ASN A 478 33.64 -8.16 20.39
C ASN A 478 33.58 -9.31 19.36
N ALA A 479 34.34 -10.38 19.62
CA ALA A 479 34.54 -11.47 18.67
C ALA A 479 33.39 -12.50 18.68
N GLY A 480 32.25 -12.16 18.06
CA GLY A 480 31.12 -13.07 17.83
C GLY A 480 31.03 -13.56 16.38
N LYS A 481 31.60 -14.71 16.05
CA LYS A 481 31.49 -15.27 14.67
C LYS A 481 30.02 -15.56 14.33
N ASN A 482 29.58 -15.09 13.15
CA ASN A 482 28.27 -15.29 12.51
C ASN A 482 27.03 -14.53 13.03
N GLN A 483 27.06 -13.79 14.15
CA GLN A 483 25.86 -13.07 14.62
C GLN A 483 25.58 -11.72 13.92
N ASP A 484 26.61 -10.95 13.55
CA ASP A 484 26.42 -9.59 13.01
C ASP A 484 25.53 -9.56 11.75
N THR A 485 25.86 -10.37 10.73
CA THR A 485 25.06 -10.47 9.48
C THR A 485 23.61 -10.92 9.67
N VAL A 486 23.25 -11.40 10.86
CA VAL A 486 21.94 -11.93 11.21
C VAL A 486 21.13 -10.94 12.07
N ASN A 487 21.80 -10.03 12.77
CA ASN A 487 21.18 -8.87 13.44
C ASN A 487 20.99 -7.68 12.48
N ASP A 488 21.91 -7.47 11.53
CA ASP A 488 21.84 -6.39 10.52
C ASP A 488 20.60 -6.45 9.59
N MET A 489 19.82 -7.53 9.64
CA MET A 489 18.67 -7.80 8.76
C MET A 489 17.36 -8.01 9.54
N ALA A 490 17.17 -7.28 10.65
CA ALA A 490 15.99 -7.39 11.52
C ALA A 490 14.64 -7.35 10.77
N TRP A 491 14.49 -6.52 9.74
CA TRP A 491 13.24 -6.46 8.94
C TRP A 491 12.94 -7.74 8.16
N LEU A 492 13.94 -8.46 7.65
CA LEU A 492 13.73 -9.71 6.90
C LEU A 492 13.19 -10.81 7.83
N ARG A 493 13.62 -10.82 9.10
CA ARG A 493 13.05 -11.66 10.16
C ARG A 493 11.63 -11.22 10.50
N GLN A 494 11.39 -9.93 10.68
CA GLN A 494 10.05 -9.38 10.92
C GLN A 494 9.06 -9.75 9.82
N LEU A 495 9.47 -9.71 8.54
CA LEU A 495 8.65 -10.17 7.41
C LEU A 495 8.39 -11.68 7.41
N LEU A 496 9.37 -12.52 7.81
CA LEU A 496 9.16 -13.96 8.01
C LEU A 496 8.18 -14.25 9.15
N ASP A 497 8.30 -13.54 10.26
CA ASP A 497 7.40 -13.76 11.40
C ASP A 497 5.98 -13.28 11.07
N TRP A 498 5.81 -12.20 10.31
CA TRP A 498 4.50 -11.81 9.76
C TRP A 498 3.90 -12.87 8.82
N GLN A 499 4.73 -13.57 8.05
CA GLN A 499 4.29 -14.68 7.20
C GLN A 499 3.82 -15.90 8.01
N LYS A 500 4.38 -16.14 9.21
CA LYS A 500 3.86 -17.13 10.15
C LYS A 500 2.58 -16.67 10.86
N GLU A 501 2.43 -15.36 11.06
CA GLU A 501 1.28 -14.76 11.78
C GLU A 501 0.06 -14.46 10.90
N THR A 502 0.20 -14.43 9.57
CA THR A 502 -0.88 -14.04 8.64
C THR A 502 -1.23 -15.20 7.70
N GLU A 503 -2.41 -15.80 7.85
CA GLU A 503 -2.85 -16.91 7.00
C GLU A 503 -3.19 -16.42 5.58
N ASP A 504 -4.03 -15.38 5.45
CA ASP A 504 -4.45 -14.81 4.16
C ASP A 504 -3.30 -14.11 3.40
N PRO A 505 -3.02 -14.47 2.13
CA PRO A 505 -2.12 -13.71 1.28
C PRO A 505 -2.57 -12.27 1.02
N GLY A 506 -3.88 -12.02 0.85
CA GLY A 506 -4.41 -10.69 0.50
C GLY A 506 -4.05 -9.63 1.55
N GLU A 507 -4.42 -9.88 2.79
CA GLU A 507 -4.08 -9.05 3.96
C GLU A 507 -2.56 -8.88 4.13
N PHE A 508 -1.77 -9.93 3.87
CA PHE A 508 -0.31 -9.84 3.89
C PHE A 508 0.23 -8.84 2.84
N LEU A 509 -0.31 -8.83 1.60
CA LEU A 509 0.12 -7.90 0.56
C LEU A 509 -0.29 -6.46 0.89
N GLU A 510 -1.49 -6.23 1.43
CA GLU A 510 -1.92 -4.89 1.88
C GLU A 510 -1.07 -4.37 3.05
N SER A 511 -0.81 -5.22 4.05
CA SER A 511 0.07 -4.90 5.18
C SER A 511 1.47 -4.54 4.71
N LEU A 512 2.04 -5.35 3.80
CA LEU A 512 3.35 -5.10 3.21
C LEU A 512 3.37 -3.81 2.38
N ARG A 513 2.35 -3.53 1.57
CA ARG A 513 2.21 -2.25 0.83
C ARG A 513 2.15 -1.05 1.77
N PHE A 514 1.41 -1.15 2.88
CA PHE A 514 1.29 -0.08 3.87
C PHE A 514 2.64 0.21 4.54
N ASP A 515 3.37 -0.84 4.91
CA ASP A 515 4.69 -0.75 5.53
C ASP A 515 5.77 -0.25 4.54
N LEU A 516 5.77 -0.74 3.30
CA LEU A 516 6.71 -0.32 2.25
C LEU A 516 6.52 1.13 1.77
N SER A 517 5.31 1.69 1.90
CA SER A 517 4.95 3.00 1.32
C SER A 517 5.01 4.17 2.30
N ARG A 518 4.96 3.93 3.61
CA ARG A 518 4.98 5.00 4.62
C ARG A 518 6.40 5.34 5.07
N ASN A 519 6.59 6.59 5.45
CA ASN A 519 7.79 6.98 6.21
C ASN A 519 7.72 6.31 7.59
N GLU A 520 8.88 5.90 8.11
CA GLU A 520 9.02 5.37 9.47
C GLU A 520 9.36 6.51 10.46
N VAL A 521 8.92 6.38 11.70
CA VAL A 521 9.39 7.14 12.86
C VAL A 521 10.19 6.22 13.77
N PHE A 522 11.34 6.71 14.24
CA PHE A 522 12.25 6.00 15.12
C PHE A 522 12.07 6.50 16.55
N VAL A 523 11.71 5.60 17.46
CA VAL A 523 11.49 5.89 18.88
C VAL A 523 12.42 5.05 19.75
N PHE A 524 12.84 5.62 20.87
CA PHE A 524 13.77 4.99 21.80
C PHE A 524 13.03 4.29 22.94
N THR A 525 13.47 3.07 23.29
CA THR A 525 13.11 2.45 24.56
C THR A 525 13.87 3.13 25.71
N PRO A 526 13.44 2.98 26.98
CA PRO A 526 14.18 3.50 28.13
C PRO A 526 15.57 2.87 28.31
N LYS A 527 15.86 1.77 27.59
CA LYS A 527 17.17 1.09 27.56
C LYS A 527 18.10 1.61 26.46
N GLY A 528 17.60 2.50 25.58
CA GLY A 528 18.34 3.02 24.43
C GLY A 528 18.18 2.22 23.14
N ASP A 529 17.36 1.15 23.12
CA ASP A 529 17.07 0.41 21.89
C ASP A 529 16.19 1.27 20.96
N VAL A 530 16.43 1.22 19.64
CA VAL A 530 15.63 1.95 18.65
C VAL A 530 14.59 1.03 18.04
N ILE A 531 13.31 1.44 18.08
CA ILE A 531 12.20 0.75 17.43
C ILE A 531 11.66 1.63 16.30
N ALA A 532 11.50 1.04 15.12
CA ALA A 532 10.91 1.68 13.95
C ALA A 532 9.40 1.40 13.90
N LEU A 533 8.60 2.44 13.70
CA LEU A 533 7.14 2.40 13.61
C LEU A 533 6.65 3.19 12.39
N PRO A 534 5.45 2.95 11.84
CA PRO A 534 4.91 3.77 10.75
C PRO A 534 4.65 5.21 11.22
N ALA A 535 4.87 6.21 10.35
CA ALA A 535 4.65 7.62 10.72
C ALA A 535 3.20 7.89 11.17
N GLY A 536 3.08 8.60 12.30
CA GLY A 536 1.81 8.80 13.01
C GLY A 536 1.41 7.64 13.92
N ALA A 537 2.29 6.66 14.16
CA ALA A 537 2.11 5.62 15.17
C ALA A 537 1.92 6.22 16.57
N THR A 538 1.25 5.45 17.42
CA THR A 538 0.88 5.81 18.79
C THR A 538 1.67 5.00 19.83
N PRO A 539 1.68 5.39 21.13
CA PRO A 539 2.26 4.56 22.18
C PRO A 539 1.71 3.13 22.25
N VAL A 540 0.48 2.89 21.80
CA VAL A 540 -0.10 1.54 21.67
C VAL A 540 0.59 0.76 20.56
N ASP A 541 0.85 1.38 19.41
CA ASP A 541 1.63 0.76 18.32
C ASP A 541 3.04 0.35 18.79
N PHE A 542 3.70 1.21 19.57
CA PHE A 542 4.99 0.91 20.21
C PHE A 542 4.89 -0.29 21.16
N ALA A 543 3.86 -0.35 22.02
CA ALA A 543 3.67 -1.45 22.95
C ALA A 543 3.52 -2.82 22.24
N TYR A 544 2.75 -2.90 21.16
CA TYR A 544 2.60 -4.12 20.34
C TYR A 544 3.83 -4.43 19.47
N ALA A 545 4.68 -3.43 19.17
CA ALA A 545 5.96 -3.65 18.52
C ALA A 545 6.99 -4.26 19.48
N VAL A 546 7.01 -3.83 20.75
CA VAL A 546 7.83 -4.44 21.81
C VAL A 546 7.40 -5.88 22.08
N HIS A 547 6.14 -6.10 22.45
CA HIS A 547 5.60 -7.45 22.65
C HIS A 547 4.07 -7.47 22.66
N THR A 548 3.45 -8.53 22.12
CA THR A 548 1.98 -8.66 22.08
C THR A 548 1.34 -8.58 23.47
N GLU A 549 1.95 -9.21 24.50
CA GLU A 549 1.43 -9.10 25.88
C GLU A 549 1.61 -7.71 26.50
N VAL A 550 2.65 -6.97 26.12
CA VAL A 550 2.87 -5.59 26.58
C VAL A 550 1.78 -4.71 25.98
N GLY A 551 1.49 -4.88 24.68
CA GLY A 551 0.33 -4.29 24.01
C GLY A 551 -1.00 -4.57 24.72
N HIS A 552 -1.35 -5.85 24.94
CA HIS A 552 -2.61 -6.22 25.62
C HIS A 552 -2.75 -5.63 27.03
N ARG A 553 -1.65 -5.50 27.78
CA ARG A 553 -1.64 -5.03 29.18
C ARG A 553 -1.38 -3.52 29.33
N THR A 554 -1.30 -2.77 28.25
CA THR A 554 -1.00 -1.32 28.27
C THR A 554 -2.14 -0.53 28.90
N ILE A 555 -1.83 0.29 29.92
CA ILE A 555 -2.77 1.24 30.54
C ILE A 555 -2.45 2.69 30.16
N GLY A 556 -1.17 3.04 30.00
CA GLY A 556 -0.75 4.39 29.71
C GLY A 556 0.69 4.44 29.20
N ALA A 557 1.12 5.62 28.77
CA ALA A 557 2.45 5.84 28.26
C ALA A 557 3.05 7.17 28.73
N ARG A 558 4.37 7.21 28.77
CA ARG A 558 5.18 8.40 29.03
C ARG A 558 6.09 8.63 27.83
N VAL A 559 6.09 9.85 27.29
CA VAL A 559 6.97 10.27 26.19
C VAL A 559 7.87 11.40 26.69
N ASN A 560 9.18 11.27 26.54
CA ASN A 560 10.19 12.25 26.98
C ASN A 560 9.98 12.72 28.43
N GLY A 561 9.65 11.79 29.33
CA GLY A 561 9.40 12.08 30.76
C GLY A 561 7.97 12.54 31.10
N ARG A 562 7.10 12.83 30.13
CA ARG A 562 5.74 13.35 30.34
C ARG A 562 4.67 12.31 30.04
N LEU A 563 3.64 12.22 30.88
CA LEU A 563 2.46 11.38 30.62
C LEU A 563 1.71 11.91 29.39
N VAL A 564 1.38 11.03 28.45
CA VAL A 564 0.64 11.36 27.22
C VAL A 564 -0.57 10.45 27.04
N PRO A 565 -1.66 10.92 26.39
CA PRO A 565 -2.77 10.05 25.99
C PRO A 565 -2.31 8.93 25.05
N LEU A 566 -2.93 7.76 25.13
CA LEU A 566 -2.61 6.62 24.24
C LEU A 566 -2.85 6.91 22.75
N GLU A 567 -3.63 7.95 22.43
CA GLU A 567 -3.94 8.40 21.06
C GLU A 567 -2.88 9.34 20.46
N SER A 568 -1.95 9.85 21.27
CA SER A 568 -0.95 10.82 20.80
C SER A 568 -0.02 10.20 19.75
N THR A 569 0.36 10.95 18.74
CA THR A 569 1.34 10.51 17.74
C THR A 569 2.77 10.62 18.26
N LEU A 570 3.61 9.65 17.94
CA LEU A 570 5.04 9.62 18.27
C LEU A 570 5.87 10.29 17.15
N ASP A 571 6.85 11.09 17.57
CA ASP A 571 7.81 11.77 16.68
C ASP A 571 9.19 11.07 16.66
N ASN A 572 10.02 11.47 15.69
CA ASN A 572 11.37 10.92 15.57
C ASN A 572 12.27 11.39 16.72
N GLY A 573 12.79 10.42 17.48
CA GLY A 573 13.69 10.65 18.61
C GLY A 573 13.01 10.63 19.98
N ASP A 574 11.69 10.40 20.03
CA ASP A 574 10.96 10.29 21.29
C ASP A 574 11.38 9.07 22.10
N LEU A 575 11.64 9.26 23.40
CA LEU A 575 11.83 8.19 24.38
C LEU A 575 10.48 7.79 24.97
N VAL A 576 10.07 6.54 24.75
CA VAL A 576 8.73 6.03 25.06
C VAL A 576 8.80 4.97 26.16
N GLU A 577 8.13 5.24 27.28
CA GLU A 577 7.91 4.28 28.37
C GLU A 577 6.43 3.85 28.38
N VAL A 578 6.17 2.54 28.49
CA VAL A 578 4.80 1.99 28.54
C VAL A 578 4.52 1.42 29.93
N PHE A 579 3.37 1.79 30.51
CA PHE A 579 2.90 1.24 31.77
C PHE A 579 1.98 0.05 31.50
N THR A 580 2.44 -1.13 31.92
CA THR A 580 1.65 -2.37 31.86
C THR A 580 1.06 -2.73 33.22
N SER A 581 -0.19 -3.18 33.26
CA SER A 581 -0.80 -3.73 34.47
C SER A 581 -0.83 -5.25 34.49
N LYS A 582 -0.81 -5.83 35.70
CA LYS A 582 -1.00 -7.27 35.95
C LYS A 582 -2.42 -7.61 36.42
N ALA A 583 -3.34 -6.64 36.46
CA ALA A 583 -4.72 -6.87 36.86
C ALA A 583 -5.42 -7.87 35.91
N PRO A 584 -6.27 -8.80 36.40
CA PRO A 584 -6.96 -9.77 35.54
C PRO A 584 -7.84 -9.16 34.44
N GLY A 585 -8.34 -7.94 34.65
CA GLY A 585 -9.11 -7.17 33.66
C GLY A 585 -8.30 -6.17 32.83
N ALA A 586 -6.97 -6.24 32.82
CA ALA A 586 -6.14 -5.38 31.97
C ALA A 586 -6.17 -5.89 30.52
N ALA A 587 -7.02 -5.24 29.72
CA ALA A 587 -7.36 -5.64 28.35
C ALA A 587 -7.36 -4.43 27.38
N PRO A 588 -7.13 -4.63 26.07
CA PRO A 588 -7.26 -3.58 25.06
C PRO A 588 -8.72 -3.15 24.89
N SER A 589 -8.98 -1.85 24.68
CA SER A 589 -10.33 -1.36 24.37
C SER A 589 -10.64 -1.43 22.87
N ARG A 590 -11.93 -1.42 22.50
CA ARG A 590 -12.36 -1.42 21.09
C ARG A 590 -11.99 -0.11 20.39
N ASP A 591 -11.90 0.99 21.13
CA ASP A 591 -11.60 2.34 20.63
C ASP A 591 -10.17 2.43 20.07
N TRP A 592 -9.26 1.59 20.57
CA TRP A 592 -7.89 1.48 20.06
C TRP A 592 -7.88 1.20 18.55
N LEU A 593 -8.85 0.43 18.03
CA LEU A 593 -8.97 0.15 16.58
C LEU A 593 -9.24 1.41 15.73
N GLY A 594 -9.68 2.52 16.33
CA GLY A 594 -9.89 3.81 15.65
C GLY A 594 -8.61 4.64 15.50
N PHE A 595 -7.74 4.65 16.52
CA PHE A 595 -6.53 5.50 16.50
C PHE A 595 -5.24 4.75 16.12
N VAL A 596 -5.09 3.47 16.46
CA VAL A 596 -3.93 2.61 16.16
C VAL A 596 -3.59 2.62 14.66
N LYS A 597 -2.32 2.87 14.30
CA LYS A 597 -1.90 3.01 12.89
C LYS A 597 -1.18 1.79 12.33
N SER A 598 -0.53 0.97 13.15
CA SER A 598 0.18 -0.21 12.65
C SER A 598 -0.81 -1.34 12.32
N PRO A 599 -0.67 -2.01 11.16
CA PRO A 599 -1.44 -3.20 10.84
C PRO A 599 -1.28 -4.30 11.90
N ARG A 600 -0.05 -4.46 12.42
CA ARG A 600 0.29 -5.42 13.48
C ARG A 600 -0.56 -5.24 14.73
N ALA A 601 -0.57 -4.06 15.34
CA ALA A 601 -1.36 -3.82 16.56
C ALA A 601 -2.86 -3.99 16.28
N ARG A 602 -3.36 -3.43 15.17
CA ARG A 602 -4.78 -3.56 14.78
C ARG A 602 -5.21 -5.03 14.62
N ASN A 603 -4.36 -5.87 14.04
CA ASN A 603 -4.64 -7.28 13.82
C ASN A 603 -4.53 -8.10 15.13
N LYS A 604 -3.55 -7.81 15.99
CA LYS A 604 -3.48 -8.44 17.33
C LYS A 604 -4.69 -8.08 18.21
N ILE A 605 -5.11 -6.81 18.21
CA ILE A 605 -6.33 -6.36 18.92
C ILE A 605 -7.57 -7.08 18.38
N ARG A 606 -7.74 -7.16 17.05
CA ARG A 606 -8.85 -7.93 16.43
C ARG A 606 -8.83 -9.40 16.80
N ALA A 607 -7.67 -10.05 16.76
CA ALA A 607 -7.51 -11.45 17.13
C ALA A 607 -7.83 -11.69 18.62
N TRP A 608 -7.44 -10.76 19.50
CA TRP A 608 -7.78 -10.79 20.92
C TRP A 608 -9.30 -10.76 21.14
N PHE A 609 -10.01 -9.78 20.56
CA PHE A 609 -11.48 -9.71 20.63
C PHE A 609 -12.18 -10.90 19.97
N SER A 610 -11.60 -11.47 18.91
CA SER A 610 -12.15 -12.67 18.27
C SER A 610 -11.99 -13.93 19.13
N LYS A 611 -10.92 -14.00 19.94
CA LYS A 611 -10.72 -15.10 20.89
C LYS A 611 -11.62 -14.96 22.11
N GLU A 612 -11.66 -13.78 22.72
CA GLU A 612 -12.52 -13.50 23.87
C GLU A 612 -14.00 -13.75 23.53
N ARG A 613 -14.48 -13.25 22.39
CA ARG A 613 -15.86 -13.53 21.93
C ARG A 613 -16.10 -15.02 21.68
N ARG A 614 -15.10 -15.76 21.17
CA ARG A 614 -15.24 -17.21 20.94
C ARG A 614 -15.36 -17.96 22.25
N ASP A 615 -14.55 -17.62 23.25
CA ASP A 615 -14.60 -18.22 24.58
C ASP A 615 -15.94 -17.88 25.29
N GLU A 616 -16.41 -16.62 25.19
CA GLU A 616 -17.73 -16.21 25.70
C GLU A 616 -18.89 -16.91 24.97
N ALA A 617 -18.83 -17.01 23.64
CA ALA A 617 -19.83 -17.71 22.84
C ALA A 617 -19.85 -19.22 23.13
N ILE A 618 -18.71 -19.83 23.44
CA ILE A 618 -18.64 -21.24 23.89
C ILE A 618 -19.41 -21.42 25.20
N GLU A 619 -19.20 -20.56 26.20
CA GLU A 619 -19.93 -20.64 27.47
C GLU A 619 -21.43 -20.35 27.28
N GLN A 620 -21.80 -19.30 26.54
CA GLN A 620 -23.20 -19.01 26.21
C GLN A 620 -23.87 -20.16 25.44
N GLY A 621 -23.13 -20.83 24.56
CA GLY A 621 -23.58 -21.99 23.78
C GLY A 621 -23.76 -23.26 24.63
N LYS A 622 -22.83 -23.55 25.56
CA LYS A 622 -22.98 -24.60 26.57
C LYS A 622 -24.23 -24.37 27.42
N ASP A 623 -24.42 -23.15 27.92
CA ASP A 623 -25.61 -22.77 28.69
C ASP A 623 -26.90 -22.86 27.87
N ALA A 624 -26.86 -22.52 26.58
CA ALA A 624 -28.00 -22.66 25.68
C ALA A 624 -28.40 -24.14 25.48
N ILE A 625 -27.43 -25.03 25.24
CA ILE A 625 -27.66 -26.49 25.17
C ILE A 625 -28.18 -27.02 26.52
N ALA A 626 -27.52 -26.68 27.63
CA ALA A 626 -27.89 -27.16 28.96
C ALA A 626 -29.30 -26.71 29.39
N ARG A 627 -29.77 -25.55 28.92
CA ARG A 627 -31.16 -25.08 29.08
C ARG A 627 -32.13 -25.80 28.14
N ALA A 628 -31.72 -26.10 26.91
CA ALA A 628 -32.56 -26.85 25.95
C ALA A 628 -32.78 -28.30 26.38
N MET A 629 -31.72 -28.99 26.84
CA MET A 629 -31.81 -30.37 27.37
C MET A 629 -32.70 -30.46 28.60
N ARG A 630 -32.57 -29.51 29.55
CA ARG A 630 -33.43 -29.43 30.74
C ARG A 630 -34.92 -29.29 30.40
N LYS A 631 -35.26 -28.62 29.30
CA LYS A 631 -36.66 -28.46 28.85
C LYS A 631 -37.29 -29.72 28.26
N GLN A 632 -36.49 -30.72 27.87
CA GLN A 632 -36.98 -31.99 27.33
C GLN A 632 -36.88 -33.15 28.33
N ASN A 633 -36.71 -32.86 29.64
CA ASN A 633 -36.61 -33.86 30.71
C ASN A 633 -35.52 -34.94 30.53
N LEU A 634 -34.53 -34.69 29.66
CA LEU A 634 -33.48 -35.65 29.38
C LEU A 634 -32.46 -35.74 30.54
N PRO A 635 -32.04 -36.95 30.95
CA PRO A 635 -31.08 -37.14 32.04
C PRO A 635 -29.69 -36.63 31.64
N ILE A 636 -29.34 -35.44 32.12
CA ILE A 636 -28.09 -34.69 31.86
C ILE A 636 -26.84 -35.58 31.99
N GLN A 637 -26.82 -36.52 32.93
CA GLN A 637 -25.67 -37.39 33.20
C GLN A 637 -25.43 -38.50 32.15
N ARG A 638 -26.42 -38.83 31.29
CA ARG A 638 -26.30 -39.95 30.33
C ARG A 638 -25.95 -39.53 28.90
N ILE A 639 -26.16 -38.26 28.57
CA ILE A 639 -26.03 -37.70 27.21
C ILE A 639 -24.79 -36.80 27.05
N LEU A 640 -24.17 -36.38 28.17
CA LEU A 640 -22.91 -35.62 28.18
C LEU A 640 -21.64 -36.47 27.96
N THR A 641 -21.78 -37.68 27.42
CA THR A 641 -20.66 -38.45 26.86
C THR A 641 -20.16 -37.73 25.61
N GLY A 642 -18.93 -37.20 25.69
CA GLY A 642 -18.37 -36.32 24.66
C GLY A 642 -18.42 -36.89 23.24
N ASP A 643 -18.29 -38.20 23.10
CA ASP A 643 -18.28 -38.92 21.82
C ASP A 643 -19.56 -38.69 20.98
N SER A 644 -20.73 -38.58 21.62
CA SER A 644 -21.99 -38.31 20.91
C SER A 644 -22.03 -36.90 20.31
N LEU A 645 -21.55 -35.91 21.07
CA LEU A 645 -21.45 -34.51 20.65
C LEU A 645 -20.32 -34.28 19.64
N VAL A 646 -19.22 -35.05 19.70
CA VAL A 646 -18.16 -35.07 18.67
C VAL A 646 -18.73 -35.60 17.35
N THR A 647 -19.47 -36.70 17.40
CA THR A 647 -20.09 -37.30 16.20
C THR A 647 -21.06 -36.32 15.54
N LEU A 648 -21.96 -35.71 16.33
CA LEU A 648 -22.91 -34.71 15.84
C LEU A 648 -22.22 -33.43 15.32
N ALA A 649 -21.11 -32.98 15.93
CA ALA A 649 -20.32 -31.87 15.43
C ALA A 649 -19.76 -32.17 14.02
N HIS A 650 -19.19 -33.37 13.81
CA HIS A 650 -18.70 -33.79 12.51
C HIS A 650 -19.80 -33.93 11.45
N GLU A 651 -20.97 -34.49 11.80
CA GLU A 651 -22.13 -34.54 10.90
C GLU A 651 -22.60 -33.15 10.47
N MET A 652 -22.60 -32.19 11.40
CA MET A 652 -22.92 -30.79 11.14
C MET A 652 -21.76 -30.00 10.48
N ARG A 653 -20.67 -30.68 10.12
CA ARG A 653 -19.45 -30.14 9.49
C ARG A 653 -18.68 -29.12 10.33
N TYR A 654 -18.84 -29.16 11.65
CA TYR A 654 -17.97 -28.44 12.58
C TYR A 654 -16.73 -29.28 12.90
N PRO A 655 -15.53 -28.68 13.01
CA PRO A 655 -14.29 -29.42 13.21
C PRO A 655 -14.11 -29.95 14.64
N ASP A 656 -14.76 -29.34 15.62
CA ASP A 656 -14.65 -29.68 17.04
C ASP A 656 -15.90 -29.23 17.84
N ILE A 657 -16.10 -29.80 19.03
CA ILE A 657 -17.26 -29.49 19.90
C ILE A 657 -17.28 -28.00 20.30
N SER A 658 -16.13 -27.38 20.52
CA SER A 658 -16.03 -25.96 20.88
C SER A 658 -16.45 -25.05 19.71
N SER A 659 -16.17 -25.43 18.46
CA SER A 659 -16.76 -24.75 17.28
C SER A 659 -18.29 -24.89 17.24
N LEU A 660 -18.84 -26.05 17.60
CA LEU A 660 -20.29 -26.25 17.69
C LEU A 660 -20.91 -25.37 18.80
N TYR A 661 -20.30 -25.33 19.99
CA TYR A 661 -20.76 -24.45 21.08
C TYR A 661 -20.66 -22.97 20.69
N ALA A 662 -19.55 -22.53 20.07
CA ALA A 662 -19.40 -21.16 19.57
C ALA A 662 -20.50 -20.80 18.56
N ALA A 663 -20.78 -21.67 17.58
CA ALA A 663 -21.84 -21.47 16.59
C ALA A 663 -23.25 -21.34 17.22
N ILE A 664 -23.49 -21.97 18.37
CA ILE A 664 -24.74 -21.86 19.11
C ILE A 664 -24.81 -20.57 19.92
N GLY A 665 -23.71 -20.17 20.58
CA GLY A 665 -23.63 -18.89 21.29
C GLY A 665 -23.74 -17.68 20.37
N GLU A 666 -23.15 -17.75 19.18
CA GLU A 666 -23.28 -16.72 18.12
C GLU A 666 -24.65 -16.72 17.42
N GLY A 667 -25.50 -17.73 17.69
CA GLY A 667 -26.83 -17.85 17.09
C GLY A 667 -26.85 -18.36 15.64
N HIS A 668 -25.74 -18.85 15.11
CA HIS A 668 -25.68 -19.53 13.81
C HIS A 668 -26.47 -20.85 13.80
N VAL A 669 -26.57 -21.52 14.96
CA VAL A 669 -27.32 -22.77 15.13
C VAL A 669 -28.22 -22.69 16.37
N ALA A 670 -29.50 -23.03 16.23
CA ALA A 670 -30.43 -23.06 17.36
C ALA A 670 -30.19 -24.28 18.26
N ALA A 671 -29.93 -24.04 19.56
CA ALA A 671 -29.65 -25.11 20.54
C ALA A 671 -30.71 -26.23 20.57
N GLN A 672 -32.00 -25.91 20.42
CA GLN A 672 -33.08 -26.91 20.36
C GLN A 672 -32.94 -27.87 19.17
N GLY A 673 -32.51 -27.38 18.00
CA GLY A 673 -32.32 -28.23 16.82
C GLY A 673 -31.14 -29.20 16.96
N VAL A 674 -30.12 -28.81 17.74
CA VAL A 674 -28.98 -29.69 18.08
C VAL A 674 -29.42 -30.77 19.07
N VAL A 675 -30.17 -30.42 20.11
CA VAL A 675 -30.71 -31.40 21.08
C VAL A 675 -31.66 -32.38 20.39
N GLN A 676 -32.56 -31.91 19.52
CA GLN A 676 -33.49 -32.80 18.80
C GLN A 676 -32.77 -33.81 17.89
N LYS A 677 -31.70 -33.39 17.20
CA LYS A 677 -30.84 -34.32 16.45
C LYS A 677 -30.08 -35.30 17.34
N LEU A 678 -29.61 -34.85 18.51
CA LEU A 678 -28.91 -35.70 19.46
C LEU A 678 -29.84 -36.78 20.04
N VAL A 679 -31.11 -36.45 20.29
CA VAL A 679 -32.15 -37.43 20.67
C VAL A 679 -32.39 -38.43 19.55
N GLN A 680 -32.54 -37.98 18.30
CA GLN A 680 -32.70 -38.87 17.15
C GLN A 680 -31.49 -39.82 16.94
N ALA A 681 -30.27 -39.31 17.15
CA ALA A 681 -29.04 -40.09 17.00
C ALA A 681 -28.81 -41.13 18.10
N LEU A 682 -29.41 -40.94 19.29
CA LEU A 682 -29.30 -41.85 20.44
C LEU A 682 -30.36 -42.98 20.45
N GLY A 683 -31.14 -43.10 19.38
CA GLY A 683 -32.28 -44.01 19.28
C GLY A 683 -33.56 -43.28 19.65
N GLY A 684 -34.38 -42.98 18.64
CA GLY A 684 -35.67 -42.33 18.80
C GLY A 684 -36.64 -43.11 19.67
N GLU A 685 -37.66 -42.40 20.15
CA GLU A 685 -38.64 -42.79 21.16
C GLU A 685 -39.39 -44.11 20.85
N ASP A 686 -38.89 -45.24 21.37
CA ASP A 686 -39.65 -46.49 21.59
C ASP A 686 -40.05 -46.61 23.08
N ALA A 687 -40.63 -45.54 23.64
CA ALA A 687 -41.42 -45.54 24.88
C ALA A 687 -42.22 -44.24 25.01
N ALA A 688 -43.54 -44.37 25.22
CA ALA A 688 -44.54 -43.30 25.47
C ALA A 688 -45.18 -42.63 24.23
N THR A 689 -46.02 -43.38 23.51
CA THR A 689 -47.23 -42.81 22.92
C THR A 689 -48.29 -42.56 23.99
N GLU A 690 -49.01 -41.43 23.86
CA GLU A 690 -50.27 -41.06 24.54
C GLU A 690 -50.19 -40.77 26.06
N ASP A 691 -50.27 -39.48 26.42
CA ASP A 691 -51.37 -38.96 27.26
C ASP A 691 -51.50 -37.42 27.15
N ILE A 692 -52.60 -36.89 27.70
CA ILE A 692 -53.33 -35.69 27.22
C ILE A 692 -53.16 -34.42 28.11
N GLU A 693 -53.15 -33.25 27.43
CA GLU A 693 -53.57 -31.86 27.80
C GLU A 693 -53.33 -31.19 29.20
N GLU A 694 -53.34 -29.84 29.16
CA GLU A 694 -53.48 -28.83 30.25
C GLU A 694 -52.42 -28.83 31.40
N ASP A 695 -51.76 -27.71 31.78
CA ASP A 695 -52.31 -26.39 32.12
C ASP A 695 -51.22 -25.25 32.06
N ALA A 696 -51.59 -24.00 32.37
CA ALA A 696 -50.83 -22.73 32.23
C ALA A 696 -49.76 -22.46 33.36
N PRO A 697 -49.11 -21.27 33.58
CA PRO A 697 -49.24 -19.94 32.95
C PRO A 697 -47.96 -19.03 32.74
N ILE A 698 -48.13 -18.02 31.86
CA ILE A 698 -47.69 -16.59 31.92
C ILE A 698 -46.26 -16.20 32.42
N ARG A 699 -45.46 -15.55 31.55
CA ARG A 699 -45.04 -14.11 31.73
C ARG A 699 -44.44 -13.41 30.49
N ALA A 700 -45.03 -12.25 30.18
CA ALA A 700 -44.46 -11.06 29.53
C ALA A 700 -43.63 -11.21 28.22
N ARG A 701 -44.31 -11.24 27.07
CA ARG A 701 -43.71 -10.76 25.81
C ARG A 701 -44.00 -9.26 25.61
N SER A 702 -42.97 -8.52 25.19
CA SER A 702 -43.06 -7.12 24.77
C SER A 702 -44.15 -6.92 23.70
N LYS A 703 -44.89 -5.81 23.79
CA LYS A 703 -45.93 -5.42 22.84
C LYS A 703 -45.31 -5.17 21.45
N ARG A 704 -45.32 -6.17 20.57
CA ARG A 704 -45.34 -5.90 19.12
C ARG A 704 -46.71 -5.35 18.77
N ARG A 705 -46.73 -4.25 18.01
CA ARG A 705 -47.96 -3.60 17.55
C ARG A 705 -48.77 -4.55 16.67
N SER A 706 -50.07 -4.27 16.62
CA SER A 706 -51.11 -5.09 15.99
C SER A 706 -50.85 -5.45 14.54
N SER A 707 -51.57 -6.46 14.08
CA SER A 707 -51.86 -6.75 12.67
C SER A 707 -52.01 -5.44 11.86
N ALA A 708 -51.10 -5.24 10.90
CA ALA A 708 -51.36 -4.35 9.80
C ALA A 708 -52.29 -5.10 8.84
N ASP A 709 -53.48 -4.57 8.61
CA ASP A 709 -54.41 -5.06 7.60
C ASP A 709 -53.74 -4.94 6.21
N PRO A 710 -53.52 -6.06 5.48
CA PRO A 710 -52.88 -6.03 4.17
C PRO A 710 -53.73 -5.33 3.09
N GLY A 711 -55.00 -4.99 3.37
CA GLY A 711 -55.85 -4.22 2.46
C GLY A 711 -56.29 -5.01 1.23
N VAL A 712 -56.43 -6.32 1.36
CA VAL A 712 -56.79 -7.26 0.28
C VAL A 712 -57.84 -8.24 0.80
N VAL A 713 -58.95 -8.35 0.08
CA VAL A 713 -60.06 -9.27 0.37
C VAL A 713 -60.10 -10.37 -0.69
N VAL A 714 -60.44 -11.58 -0.26
CA VAL A 714 -60.57 -12.77 -1.12
C VAL A 714 -62.01 -12.89 -1.59
N LYS A 715 -62.25 -13.18 -2.87
CA LYS A 715 -63.63 -13.32 -3.36
C LYS A 715 -64.35 -14.49 -2.69
N GLY A 716 -65.37 -14.17 -1.89
CA GLY A 716 -66.31 -15.14 -1.30
C GLY A 716 -65.89 -15.78 0.02
N VAL A 717 -64.79 -15.35 0.65
CA VAL A 717 -64.37 -15.85 1.98
C VAL A 717 -63.80 -14.72 2.84
N ASP A 718 -64.41 -14.49 4.00
CA ASP A 718 -63.94 -13.54 5.01
C ASP A 718 -62.89 -14.17 5.94
N ASP A 719 -62.06 -13.33 6.58
CA ASP A 719 -61.06 -13.68 7.61
C ASP A 719 -59.99 -14.74 7.23
N VAL A 720 -59.58 -14.76 5.96
CA VAL A 720 -58.43 -15.57 5.51
C VAL A 720 -57.12 -14.81 5.73
N TRP A 721 -56.07 -15.49 6.22
CA TRP A 721 -54.75 -14.88 6.39
C TRP A 721 -54.11 -14.54 5.04
N VAL A 722 -54.05 -13.25 4.68
CA VAL A 722 -53.47 -12.74 3.43
C VAL A 722 -52.11 -12.08 3.68
N LYS A 723 -51.17 -12.26 2.75
CA LYS A 723 -49.81 -11.69 2.82
C LYS A 723 -49.31 -11.22 1.44
N LEU A 724 -48.80 -9.99 1.36
CA LEU A 724 -48.22 -9.46 0.12
C LEU A 724 -46.85 -10.09 -0.20
N ALA A 725 -46.63 -10.45 -1.47
CA ALA A 725 -45.40 -11.12 -1.90
C ALA A 725 -44.22 -10.15 -2.06
N ARG A 726 -43.08 -10.48 -1.42
CA ARG A 726 -41.84 -9.69 -1.48
C ARG A 726 -41.13 -9.73 -2.84
N CYS A 727 -41.50 -10.64 -3.74
CA CYS A 727 -40.85 -10.77 -5.04
C CYS A 727 -41.29 -9.71 -6.06
N CYS A 728 -42.54 -9.22 -5.98
CA CYS A 728 -43.10 -8.21 -6.87
C CYS A 728 -43.60 -6.94 -6.15
N THR A 729 -43.68 -6.95 -4.81
CA THR A 729 -44.09 -5.80 -3.97
C THR A 729 -45.33 -5.07 -4.53
N PRO A 730 -46.49 -5.76 -4.59
CA PRO A 730 -47.71 -5.20 -5.17
C PRO A 730 -48.23 -4.02 -4.32
N VAL A 731 -48.79 -3.01 -4.97
CA VAL A 731 -49.46 -1.86 -4.32
C VAL A 731 -50.87 -1.66 -4.90
N PRO A 732 -51.80 -1.03 -4.17
CA PRO A 732 -53.14 -0.79 -4.70
C PRO A 732 -53.12 -0.01 -6.02
N GLY A 733 -53.83 -0.55 -7.02
CA GLY A 733 -53.79 -0.11 -8.42
C GLY A 733 -53.03 -1.06 -9.36
N ASP A 734 -52.14 -1.90 -8.83
CA ASP A 734 -51.57 -3.03 -9.59
C ASP A 734 -52.62 -4.17 -9.73
N PRO A 735 -52.71 -4.88 -10.86
CA PRO A 735 -53.52 -6.09 -10.98
C PRO A 735 -52.91 -7.24 -10.15
N ILE A 736 -53.69 -7.86 -9.26
CA ILE A 736 -53.22 -8.86 -8.30
C ILE A 736 -53.92 -10.22 -8.45
N ILE A 737 -53.23 -11.27 -8.03
CA ILE A 737 -53.76 -12.63 -7.88
C ILE A 737 -53.30 -13.24 -6.54
N GLY A 738 -54.11 -14.12 -5.96
CA GLY A 738 -53.78 -14.85 -4.74
C GLY A 738 -53.26 -16.25 -5.06
N PHE A 739 -52.26 -16.72 -4.30
CA PHE A 739 -51.78 -18.10 -4.36
C PHE A 739 -51.77 -18.73 -2.96
N VAL A 740 -52.50 -19.83 -2.76
CA VAL A 740 -52.61 -20.52 -1.48
C VAL A 740 -51.28 -21.21 -1.14
N THR A 741 -50.59 -20.81 -0.08
CA THR A 741 -49.33 -21.44 0.37
C THR A 741 -49.60 -22.59 1.35
N ARG A 742 -48.71 -23.59 1.42
CA ARG A 742 -48.86 -24.79 2.28
C ARG A 742 -48.72 -24.55 3.80
N GLY A 743 -48.72 -23.30 4.27
CA GLY A 743 -48.52 -22.99 5.69
C GLY A 743 -48.30 -21.50 6.04
N SER A 744 -48.70 -20.56 5.18
CA SER A 744 -48.57 -19.12 5.44
C SER A 744 -49.72 -18.30 4.85
N GLY A 745 -50.89 -18.93 4.68
CA GLY A 745 -52.07 -18.30 4.09
C GLY A 745 -51.92 -18.03 2.59
N ILE A 746 -52.65 -17.03 2.10
CA ILE A 746 -52.65 -16.62 0.69
C ILE A 746 -51.54 -15.60 0.45
N SER A 747 -50.63 -15.91 -0.48
CA SER A 747 -49.60 -15.00 -0.98
C SER A 747 -50.16 -14.20 -2.15
N VAL A 748 -50.20 -12.87 -2.03
CA VAL A 748 -50.69 -11.98 -3.10
C VAL A 748 -49.53 -11.59 -4.00
N HIS A 749 -49.63 -11.97 -5.27
CA HIS A 749 -48.69 -11.63 -6.33
C HIS A 749 -49.33 -10.63 -7.29
N ARG A 750 -48.50 -9.94 -8.06
CA ARG A 750 -48.96 -9.14 -9.20
C ARG A 750 -49.15 -10.05 -10.41
N ALA A 751 -50.18 -9.81 -11.22
CA ALA A 751 -50.58 -10.70 -12.32
C ALA A 751 -49.47 -10.92 -13.40
N ASP A 752 -48.55 -9.97 -13.55
CA ASP A 752 -47.40 -9.98 -14.48
C ASP A 752 -46.07 -10.42 -13.81
N CYS A 753 -46.11 -10.93 -12.58
CA CYS A 753 -44.90 -11.31 -11.85
C CYS A 753 -44.28 -12.58 -12.44
N VAL A 754 -42.96 -12.58 -12.68
CA VAL A 754 -42.20 -13.73 -13.24
C VAL A 754 -42.44 -15.06 -12.50
N ASN A 755 -42.66 -15.01 -11.18
CA ASN A 755 -42.93 -16.23 -10.40
C ASN A 755 -44.33 -16.82 -10.66
N VAL A 756 -45.29 -16.02 -11.15
CA VAL A 756 -46.65 -16.48 -11.43
C VAL A 756 -46.67 -17.54 -12.52
N ASP A 757 -45.85 -17.43 -13.57
CA ASP A 757 -45.74 -18.45 -14.62
C ASP A 757 -45.46 -19.86 -14.05
N SER A 758 -44.64 -19.96 -13.00
CA SER A 758 -44.40 -21.24 -12.31
C SER A 758 -45.51 -21.68 -11.35
N LEU A 759 -46.27 -20.73 -10.80
CA LEU A 759 -47.38 -20.99 -9.88
C LEU A 759 -48.65 -21.39 -10.64
N SER A 760 -48.83 -20.89 -11.86
CA SER A 760 -49.89 -21.27 -12.81
C SER A 760 -49.83 -22.71 -13.30
N GLN A 761 -48.78 -23.46 -12.96
CA GLN A 761 -48.75 -24.92 -13.10
C GLN A 761 -49.65 -25.64 -12.09
N GLN A 762 -50.15 -24.94 -11.06
CA GLN A 762 -51.06 -25.43 -10.02
C GLN A 762 -52.30 -24.52 -9.97
N PRO A 763 -53.16 -24.54 -11.02
CA PRO A 763 -54.33 -23.67 -11.12
C PRO A 763 -55.30 -23.85 -9.95
N GLU A 764 -55.35 -25.04 -9.33
CA GLU A 764 -56.16 -25.34 -8.15
C GLU A 764 -55.76 -24.58 -6.87
N ARG A 765 -54.65 -23.83 -6.90
CA ARG A 765 -54.15 -23.00 -5.80
C ARG A 765 -54.19 -21.50 -6.09
N ILE A 766 -54.68 -21.09 -7.25
CA ILE A 766 -54.86 -19.69 -7.62
C ILE A 766 -56.26 -19.23 -7.20
N ILE A 767 -56.36 -18.06 -6.57
CA ILE A 767 -57.61 -17.48 -6.09
C ILE A 767 -57.67 -15.99 -6.48
N ASP A 768 -58.83 -15.53 -6.93
CA ASP A 768 -59.10 -14.12 -7.20
C ASP A 768 -59.17 -13.30 -5.90
N VAL A 769 -58.42 -12.20 -5.88
CA VAL A 769 -58.29 -11.29 -4.75
C VAL A 769 -58.44 -9.85 -5.23
N GLU A 770 -59.07 -8.99 -4.43
CA GLU A 770 -59.31 -7.59 -4.76
C GLU A 770 -58.75 -6.65 -3.69
N TRP A 771 -58.33 -5.46 -4.11
CA TRP A 771 -57.83 -4.42 -3.20
C TRP A 771 -58.98 -3.79 -2.43
N ALA A 772 -58.92 -3.87 -1.10
CA ALA A 772 -59.79 -3.16 -0.17
C ALA A 772 -58.93 -2.44 0.89
N PRO A 773 -58.12 -1.42 0.50
CA PRO A 773 -57.18 -0.77 1.40
C PRO A 773 -57.91 0.00 2.51
N THR A 774 -57.55 -0.27 3.76
CA THR A 774 -58.03 0.51 4.92
C THR A 774 -57.04 1.62 5.27
N GLN A 775 -57.46 2.58 6.12
CA GLN A 775 -56.60 3.69 6.54
C GLN A 775 -55.35 3.23 7.34
N SER A 776 -55.32 1.97 7.78
CA SER A 776 -54.21 1.33 8.48
C SER A 776 -53.30 0.47 7.60
N SER A 777 -53.63 0.27 6.32
CA SER A 777 -52.80 -0.51 5.40
C SER A 777 -51.51 0.22 5.04
N VAL A 778 -50.37 -0.48 5.08
CA VAL A 778 -49.05 0.08 4.75
C VAL A 778 -48.34 -0.84 3.75
N PHE A 779 -47.88 -0.26 2.65
CA PHE A 779 -47.31 -0.95 1.51
C PHE A 779 -45.81 -0.66 1.37
N LEU A 780 -45.03 -1.68 1.00
CA LEU A 780 -43.60 -1.56 0.73
C LEU A 780 -43.35 -1.15 -0.71
N VAL A 781 -42.63 -0.04 -0.92
CA VAL A 781 -42.26 0.46 -2.24
C VAL A 781 -40.75 0.63 -2.36
N ALA A 782 -40.21 0.18 -3.48
CA ALA A 782 -38.83 0.45 -3.88
C ALA A 782 -38.81 1.38 -5.10
N ILE A 783 -38.05 2.46 -5.03
CA ILE A 783 -37.77 3.37 -6.16
C ILE A 783 -36.30 3.29 -6.55
N GLN A 784 -36.02 3.53 -7.82
CA GLN A 784 -34.68 3.73 -8.36
C GLN A 784 -34.58 5.15 -8.89
N VAL A 785 -33.53 5.85 -8.46
CA VAL A 785 -33.15 7.21 -8.83
C VAL A 785 -31.88 7.08 -9.67
N GLU A 786 -31.89 7.62 -10.88
CA GLU A 786 -30.74 7.67 -11.76
C GLU A 786 -30.33 9.12 -11.93
N ALA A 787 -29.08 9.43 -11.61
CA ALA A 787 -28.60 10.80 -11.45
C ALA A 787 -27.14 10.97 -11.84
N LEU A 788 -26.73 12.19 -12.13
CA LEU A 788 -25.34 12.57 -12.38
C LEU A 788 -24.63 12.80 -11.05
N ASP A 789 -23.55 12.07 -10.81
CA ASP A 789 -22.82 12.10 -9.54
C ASP A 789 -22.19 13.48 -9.29
N ARG A 790 -22.65 14.13 -8.21
CA ARG A 790 -22.18 15.43 -7.75
C ARG A 790 -22.13 15.47 -6.22
N SER A 791 -21.26 16.33 -5.69
CA SER A 791 -21.14 16.53 -4.24
C SER A 791 -22.49 16.80 -3.59
N ARG A 792 -22.81 16.05 -2.53
CA ARG A 792 -24.07 16.12 -1.74
C ARG A 792 -25.34 15.56 -2.39
N LEU A 793 -25.29 14.97 -3.59
CA LEU A 793 -26.46 14.35 -4.25
C LEU A 793 -27.26 13.41 -3.32
N LEU A 794 -26.59 12.51 -2.60
CA LEU A 794 -27.26 11.60 -1.64
C LEU A 794 -27.94 12.35 -0.50
N SER A 795 -27.35 13.44 -0.02
CA SER A 795 -27.93 14.29 1.02
C SER A 795 -29.18 15.00 0.52
N ASP A 796 -29.16 15.51 -0.70
CA ASP A 796 -30.29 16.23 -1.31
C ASP A 796 -31.47 15.28 -1.54
N VAL A 797 -31.23 14.08 -2.10
CA VAL A 797 -32.26 13.06 -2.33
C VAL A 797 -32.84 12.54 -1.01
N THR A 798 -32.00 12.25 -0.01
CA THR A 798 -32.46 11.78 1.31
C THR A 798 -33.30 12.84 2.02
N ARG A 799 -32.86 14.11 1.95
CA ARG A 799 -33.62 15.24 2.51
C ARG A 799 -35.00 15.37 1.87
N VAL A 800 -35.10 15.34 0.54
CA VAL A 800 -36.39 15.42 -0.16
C VAL A 800 -37.32 14.25 0.23
N LEU A 801 -36.80 13.03 0.40
CA LEU A 801 -37.58 11.89 0.89
C LEU A 801 -38.07 12.12 2.34
N SER A 802 -37.23 12.65 3.22
CA SER A 802 -37.61 12.99 4.60
C SER A 802 -38.62 14.15 4.68
N ASP A 803 -38.47 15.18 3.85
CA ASP A 803 -39.40 16.32 3.76
C ASP A 803 -40.81 15.86 3.29
N GLN A 804 -40.88 14.81 2.47
CA GLN A 804 -42.14 14.14 2.09
C GLN A 804 -42.68 13.17 3.16
N HIS A 805 -42.10 13.17 4.37
CA HIS A 805 -42.47 12.35 5.53
C HIS A 805 -42.41 10.83 5.26
N VAL A 806 -41.51 10.40 4.36
CA VAL A 806 -41.34 9.00 3.96
C VAL A 806 -40.29 8.32 4.85
N ASN A 807 -40.66 7.21 5.50
CA ASN A 807 -39.74 6.43 6.34
C ASN A 807 -38.86 5.49 5.49
N ILE A 808 -37.58 5.83 5.34
CA ILE A 808 -36.62 5.05 4.55
C ILE A 808 -36.17 3.82 5.35
N LEU A 809 -36.52 2.62 4.87
CA LEU A 809 -36.11 1.35 5.46
C LEU A 809 -34.74 0.88 4.97
N SER A 810 -34.41 1.17 3.71
CA SER A 810 -33.10 0.86 3.14
C SER A 810 -32.74 1.80 1.99
N ALA A 811 -31.46 2.13 1.87
CA ALA A 811 -30.89 2.86 0.75
C ALA A 811 -29.63 2.12 0.26
N ALA A 812 -29.50 1.94 -1.04
CA ALA A 812 -28.32 1.38 -1.69
C ALA A 812 -27.90 2.28 -2.84
N VAL A 813 -26.62 2.69 -2.88
CA VAL A 813 -26.10 3.66 -3.85
C VAL A 813 -24.91 3.04 -4.57
N GLN A 814 -24.88 3.14 -5.89
CA GLN A 814 -23.79 2.69 -6.74
C GLN A 814 -23.44 3.76 -7.76
N THR A 815 -22.15 4.07 -7.93
CA THR A 815 -21.67 5.02 -8.94
C THR A 815 -20.93 4.28 -10.04
N SER A 816 -21.39 4.43 -11.28
CA SER A 816 -20.73 3.90 -12.48
C SER A 816 -19.48 4.72 -12.85
N ARG A 817 -18.61 4.14 -13.68
CA ARG A 817 -17.39 4.81 -14.21
C ARG A 817 -17.71 6.09 -14.99
N ASP A 818 -18.89 6.16 -15.58
CA ASP A 818 -19.38 7.30 -16.37
C ASP A 818 -19.99 8.42 -15.49
N ARG A 819 -19.76 8.39 -14.17
CA ARG A 819 -20.32 9.30 -13.16
C ARG A 819 -21.85 9.29 -13.09
N VAL A 820 -22.50 8.20 -13.47
CA VAL A 820 -23.93 7.99 -13.20
C VAL A 820 -24.08 7.29 -11.86
N ALA A 821 -24.79 7.93 -10.93
CA ALA A 821 -25.19 7.39 -9.64
C ALA A 821 -26.58 6.75 -9.76
N THR A 822 -26.66 5.45 -9.50
CA THR A 822 -27.91 4.69 -9.39
C THR A 822 -28.18 4.45 -7.91
N SER A 823 -29.26 5.04 -7.39
CA SER A 823 -29.65 4.94 -5.98
C SER A 823 -31.00 4.27 -5.84
N ARG A 824 -31.07 3.17 -5.09
CA ARG A 824 -32.31 2.44 -4.78
C ARG A 824 -32.73 2.72 -3.34
N PHE A 825 -33.96 3.22 -3.16
CA PHE A 825 -34.55 3.48 -1.85
C PHE A 825 -35.77 2.58 -1.65
N THR A 826 -35.90 1.97 -0.48
CA THR A 826 -37.08 1.20 -0.07
C THR A 826 -37.72 1.85 1.14
N PHE A 827 -39.03 2.04 1.11
CA PHE A 827 -39.80 2.69 2.17
C PHE A 827 -41.22 2.12 2.29
N GLU A 828 -41.86 2.45 3.41
CA GLU A 828 -43.26 2.14 3.71
C GLU A 828 -44.17 3.34 3.41
N MET A 829 -45.36 3.10 2.85
CA MET A 829 -46.34 4.15 2.54
C MET A 829 -47.79 3.64 2.60
N GLY A 830 -48.73 4.49 3.03
CA GLY A 830 -50.15 4.14 3.13
C GLY A 830 -50.98 4.41 1.86
N ASP A 831 -50.82 5.59 1.23
CA ASP A 831 -51.63 6.00 0.07
C ASP A 831 -50.83 5.95 -1.25
N PRO A 832 -51.21 5.12 -2.24
CA PRO A 832 -50.62 5.10 -3.57
C PRO A 832 -50.52 6.48 -4.26
N LYS A 833 -51.46 7.40 -4.01
CA LYS A 833 -51.44 8.77 -4.58
C LYS A 833 -50.26 9.59 -4.08
N HIS A 834 -49.74 9.29 -2.89
CA HIS A 834 -48.53 9.92 -2.36
C HIS A 834 -47.28 9.53 -3.17
N LEU A 835 -47.24 8.33 -3.76
CA LEU A 835 -46.07 7.87 -4.54
C LEU A 835 -45.78 8.79 -5.72
N GLY A 836 -46.81 9.23 -6.44
CA GLY A 836 -46.66 10.16 -7.57
C GLY A 836 -46.07 11.51 -7.13
N HIS A 837 -46.42 11.99 -5.94
CA HIS A 837 -45.88 13.22 -5.36
C HIS A 837 -44.41 13.03 -4.95
N VAL A 838 -44.07 11.93 -4.28
CA VAL A 838 -42.69 11.59 -3.89
C VAL A 838 -41.78 11.45 -5.11
N LEU A 839 -42.21 10.71 -6.15
CA LEU A 839 -41.45 10.56 -7.40
C LEU A 839 -41.21 11.91 -8.09
N LYS A 840 -42.22 12.78 -8.13
CA LYS A 840 -42.12 14.13 -8.72
C LYS A 840 -41.18 15.03 -7.91
N ALA A 841 -41.21 14.95 -6.57
CA ALA A 841 -40.32 15.71 -5.70
C ALA A 841 -38.85 15.29 -5.89
N VAL A 842 -38.55 13.99 -5.91
CA VAL A 842 -37.19 13.49 -6.11
C VAL A 842 -36.67 13.80 -7.53
N ARG A 843 -37.52 13.77 -8.55
CA ARG A 843 -37.17 14.22 -9.92
C ARG A 843 -36.87 15.73 -10.00
N GLY A 844 -37.30 16.52 -9.01
CA GLY A 844 -36.95 17.94 -8.89
C GLY A 844 -35.55 18.22 -8.33
N VAL A 845 -34.84 17.20 -7.85
CA VAL A 845 -33.46 17.35 -7.34
C VAL A 845 -32.50 17.56 -8.50
N GLU A 846 -31.69 18.63 -8.44
CA GLU A 846 -30.68 18.92 -9.45
C GLU A 846 -29.74 17.73 -9.66
N GLY A 847 -29.57 17.32 -10.93
CA GLY A 847 -28.76 16.18 -11.33
C GLY A 847 -29.51 14.85 -11.41
N VAL A 848 -30.76 14.75 -10.95
CA VAL A 848 -31.59 13.55 -11.18
C VAL A 848 -32.14 13.55 -12.60
N TYR A 849 -31.89 12.46 -13.33
CA TYR A 849 -32.36 12.24 -14.69
C TYR A 849 -33.72 11.55 -14.73
N ASP A 850 -33.85 10.46 -13.98
CA ASP A 850 -35.11 9.72 -13.87
C ASP A 850 -35.31 9.13 -12.48
N VAL A 851 -36.57 8.92 -12.13
CA VAL A 851 -37.02 8.26 -10.92
C VAL A 851 -38.23 7.40 -11.27
N TYR A 852 -38.14 6.10 -11.01
CA TYR A 852 -39.23 5.15 -11.24
C TYR A 852 -39.32 4.12 -10.11
N ARG A 853 -40.53 3.58 -9.89
CA ARG A 853 -40.75 2.44 -9.00
C ARG A 853 -40.10 1.21 -9.61
N VAL A 854 -39.21 0.53 -8.89
CA VAL A 854 -38.64 -0.73 -9.36
C VAL A 854 -39.66 -1.83 -9.18
N THR A 855 -40.16 -2.32 -10.30
CA THR A 855 -41.03 -3.50 -10.35
C THR A 855 -40.25 -4.66 -10.93
N SER A 856 -40.42 -5.86 -10.38
CA SER A 856 -39.76 -7.09 -10.86
C SER A 856 -40.42 -7.66 -12.13
N ALA A 857 -40.90 -6.77 -12.99
CA ALA A 857 -41.62 -7.09 -14.23
C ALA A 857 -40.67 -7.56 -15.33
N ARG A 858 -41.23 -8.21 -16.35
CA ARG A 858 -40.58 -8.28 -17.66
C ARG A 858 -40.23 -6.86 -18.14
N ARG A 859 -39.00 -6.67 -18.63
CA ARG A 859 -38.79 -5.66 -19.67
C ARG A 859 -39.50 -6.19 -20.94
N PRO A 860 -40.25 -5.33 -21.67
CA PRO A 860 -40.81 -5.69 -22.97
C PRO A 860 -39.71 -6.00 -23.99
#